data_AF-A0A1Y1YMN8-F1
#
_entry.id   AF-A0A1Y1YMN8-F1
#
_cell.length_a   1.000
_cell.length_b   1.000
_cell.length_c   1.000
_cell.angle_alpha   90.00
_cell.angle_beta   90.00
_cell.angle_gamma   90.00
#
_symmetry.space_group_name_H-M   'P 1'
#
loop_
_entity.id
_entity.type
_entity.pdbx_description
1 polymer ?
#
loop_
_entity_poly.entity_id
_entity_poly.type
_entity_poly.pdbx_seq_one_letter_code
_entity_poly.pdbx_strand_id
1 'polypeptide(L)'
;MADEWKDKVDTRTGITPPRPAGLSELDKLRNSIGAPFKQISGLVGAAARPVPNQTGDGSAVDTEKENAVIKRVLGDLNDLTHLRIEDFDTLLKIQYGKMTGELTDDKTYLMEGLIRAAVKLPDGSQFRTKLTNQLLTQLWNDLQHPPLSYLGPKYQFRSADGSNNSLIHPQLGAAGTPYARTTQPKFMQTPARPDAGVVFDSVMVRKHRELHPNRISSVLFYLASIIIHDLFRTDHKDYANSMTSSYLDLSPLYGSNQDEQNLVRKFVDGKLKPDCFSEQRLLFFPPGVGVLLIMFNRFHNHVVENLAAINENNRFKKPASVPPKIDADSEEAYKKKVDAYTAALAKYDEDLFQTGRLITCGLYINIILIDYVRTILDLNRTDSNWQLNPRSEMKDVSFACGNQVSAEFNLVYRWHSAVSDRDEKWTQDLWDDLFGKGRDPKSIDRMEFLMKLNEVYQKMPKEPEKRPFANMTRKADGTLPDEDLVKILTESIEDCANSFGPNRVPAVMRAIEVLGIEQARSWNLGSLNEFRQYFGLEPHKTFDSITKDKYVAEQLKHLYDTPDKVEIYPGIVVEDAKIPLCPGSGLTPSYTVSRAVLSDAVALVRGDRFYTVDYNPKNLTNWGYHEVDPDLGVDNGCMFYKLILNAFPKHFQQNSVYAHYPLTTPDAMKVALGDLKKDHIYTWDKPKFTPEPTMILEYETATTLMANKDMFKVTWGKAMEFLMGSAAKDFMLAGDGPKNASSRAM
;
A
#
# COMPACT_ATOMS: atom_id res chain seq x y z
N MET A 1 -15.52 -26.15 8.98
CA MET A 1 -15.22 -25.79 10.39
C MET A 1 -15.49 -24.31 10.69
N ALA A 2 -16.61 -23.74 10.21
CA ALA A 2 -16.93 -22.31 10.34
C ALA A 2 -18.02 -21.99 11.39
N ASP A 3 -18.57 -23.01 12.05
CA ASP A 3 -19.74 -22.89 12.93
C ASP A 3 -19.42 -22.61 14.42
N GLU A 4 -18.16 -22.70 14.85
CA GLU A 4 -17.76 -22.46 16.26
C GLU A 4 -17.43 -21.00 16.59
N TRP A 5 -17.45 -20.08 15.62
CA TRP A 5 -17.08 -18.66 15.81
C TRP A 5 -18.25 -17.77 16.28
N LYS A 6 -19.36 -18.36 16.72
CA LYS A 6 -20.53 -17.61 17.21
C LYS A 6 -20.18 -16.86 18.51
N ASP A 7 -20.26 -15.54 18.44
CA ASP A 7 -20.53 -14.64 19.57
C ASP A 7 -19.48 -14.53 20.69
N LYS A 8 -18.19 -14.51 20.36
CA LYS A 8 -17.19 -13.99 21.32
C LYS A 8 -16.88 -12.53 21.03
N VAL A 9 -17.64 -11.64 21.64
CA VAL A 9 -17.21 -10.24 21.83
C VAL A 9 -15.92 -10.28 22.63
N ASP A 10 -14.86 -9.63 22.13
CA ASP A 10 -13.59 -9.54 22.87
C ASP A 10 -13.84 -8.78 24.18
N THR A 11 -13.78 -9.50 25.30
CA THR A 11 -14.06 -8.93 26.63
C THR A 11 -12.82 -8.33 27.29
N ARG A 12 -11.65 -8.35 26.65
CA ARG A 12 -10.43 -7.81 27.26
C ARG A 12 -10.54 -6.29 27.34
N THR A 13 -10.08 -5.71 28.45
CA THR A 13 -9.99 -4.26 28.63
C THR A 13 -8.56 -3.82 28.37
N GLY A 14 -8.31 -3.18 27.23
CA GLY A 14 -7.02 -2.55 26.90
C GLY A 14 -6.93 -1.12 27.40
N ILE A 15 -5.74 -0.52 27.28
CA ILE A 15 -5.56 0.91 27.53
C ILE A 15 -6.44 1.75 26.58
N THR A 16 -6.81 2.96 27.03
CA THR A 16 -7.52 3.90 26.18
C THR A 16 -6.55 4.43 25.12
N PRO A 17 -6.88 4.37 23.81
CA PRO A 17 -6.04 4.96 22.78
C PRO A 17 -5.76 6.44 23.07
N PRO A 18 -4.54 6.93 22.76
CA PRO A 18 -4.18 8.32 22.96
C PRO A 18 -5.07 9.24 22.10
N ARG A 19 -5.28 10.45 22.61
CA ARG A 19 -5.87 11.56 21.86
C ARG A 19 -4.75 12.47 21.36
N PRO A 20 -4.94 13.17 20.22
CA PRO A 20 -3.98 14.16 19.78
C PRO A 20 -3.78 15.23 20.85
N ALA A 21 -2.55 15.73 20.97
CA ALA A 21 -2.27 16.88 21.83
C ALA A 21 -3.20 18.04 21.41
N GLY A 22 -3.74 18.77 22.40
CA GLY A 22 -4.59 19.92 22.13
C GLY A 22 -3.87 20.93 21.22
N LEU A 23 -4.62 21.56 20.32
CA LEU A 23 -4.08 22.61 19.45
C LEU A 23 -3.33 23.65 20.29
N SER A 24 -2.17 24.11 19.81
CA SER A 24 -1.49 25.24 20.44
C SER A 24 -2.40 26.48 20.41
N GLU A 25 -2.21 27.44 21.32
CA GLU A 25 -2.98 28.70 21.29
C GLU A 25 -2.82 29.44 19.94
N LEU A 26 -1.66 29.27 19.30
CA LEU A 26 -1.36 29.84 17.99
C LEU A 26 -2.14 29.14 16.86
N ASP A 27 -2.32 27.82 16.94
CA ASP A 27 -3.15 27.06 15.99
C ASP A 27 -4.64 27.27 16.24
N LYS A 28 -5.09 27.40 17.50
CA LYS A 28 -6.46 27.81 17.84
C LYS A 28 -6.78 29.19 17.29
N LEU A 29 -5.85 30.13 17.41
CA LEU A 29 -5.97 31.48 16.84
C LEU A 29 -5.99 31.43 15.30
N ARG A 30 -5.09 30.66 14.68
CA ARG A 30 -5.05 30.48 13.23
C ARG A 30 -6.33 29.83 12.67
N ASN A 31 -6.88 28.85 13.37
CA ASN A 31 -8.10 28.17 12.96
C ASN A 31 -9.35 29.03 13.16
N SER A 32 -9.42 29.80 14.25
CA SER A 32 -10.54 30.72 14.51
C SER A 32 -10.58 31.92 13.55
N ILE A 33 -9.41 32.43 13.12
CA ILE A 33 -9.32 33.51 12.13
C ILE A 33 -9.44 32.97 10.70
N GLY A 34 -8.86 31.79 10.42
CA GLY A 34 -8.69 31.27 9.06
C GLY A 34 -9.89 30.51 8.49
N ALA A 35 -10.68 29.81 9.30
CA ALA A 35 -11.79 28.98 8.79
C ALA A 35 -12.94 29.80 8.16
N PRO A 36 -13.44 30.90 8.77
CA PRO A 36 -14.47 31.74 8.15
C PRO A 36 -13.94 32.46 6.91
N PHE A 37 -12.68 32.91 6.95
CA PHE A 37 -12.06 33.64 5.87
C PHE A 37 -11.76 32.74 4.65
N LYS A 38 -11.32 31.50 4.86
CA LYS A 38 -11.12 30.52 3.76
C LYS A 38 -12.41 30.05 3.13
N GLN A 39 -13.48 29.86 3.90
CA GLN A 39 -14.79 29.48 3.34
C GLN A 39 -15.38 30.62 2.51
N ILE A 40 -15.29 31.87 2.98
CA ILE A 40 -15.78 33.03 2.24
C ILE A 40 -14.86 33.36 1.06
N SER A 41 -13.53 33.34 1.20
CA SER A 41 -12.60 33.57 0.09
C SER A 41 -12.62 32.44 -0.93
N GLY A 42 -12.88 31.21 -0.49
CA GLY A 42 -13.04 30.04 -1.35
C GLY A 42 -14.32 30.12 -2.18
N LEU A 43 -15.45 30.53 -1.57
CA LEU A 43 -16.72 30.71 -2.27
C LEU A 43 -16.70 31.92 -3.21
N VAL A 44 -16.18 33.06 -2.75
CA VAL A 44 -16.04 34.29 -3.56
C VAL A 44 -15.00 34.09 -4.65
N GLY A 45 -13.90 33.42 -4.35
CA GLY A 45 -12.87 33.05 -5.32
C GLY A 45 -13.35 32.04 -6.36
N ALA A 46 -14.15 31.04 -5.98
CA ALA A 46 -14.73 30.09 -6.93
C ALA A 46 -15.85 30.71 -7.78
N ALA A 47 -16.63 31.64 -7.23
CA ALA A 47 -17.69 32.34 -7.95
C ALA A 47 -17.18 33.48 -8.85
N ALA A 48 -16.01 34.07 -8.55
CA ALA A 48 -15.39 35.15 -9.32
C ALA A 48 -14.23 34.69 -10.23
N ARG A 49 -13.79 33.43 -10.14
CA ARG A 49 -12.75 32.90 -11.03
C ARG A 49 -13.31 32.72 -12.44
N PRO A 50 -12.71 33.35 -13.46
CA PRO A 50 -13.02 33.00 -14.84
C PRO A 50 -12.67 31.53 -15.07
N VAL A 51 -13.46 30.84 -15.90
CA VAL A 51 -13.20 29.46 -16.31
C VAL A 51 -11.75 29.39 -16.83
N PRO A 52 -10.88 28.51 -16.28
CA PRO A 52 -9.50 28.43 -16.72
C PRO A 52 -9.45 27.99 -18.18
N ASN A 53 -9.18 28.94 -19.07
CA ASN A 53 -9.14 28.75 -20.52
C ASN A 53 -7.72 28.90 -21.10
N GLN A 54 -6.70 29.02 -20.23
CA GLN A 54 -5.35 29.42 -20.60
C GLN A 54 -4.43 28.22 -20.91
N THR A 55 -4.60 27.09 -20.23
CA THR A 55 -3.74 25.89 -20.38
C THR A 55 -4.36 24.78 -21.25
N GLY A 56 -5.60 24.97 -21.71
CA GLY A 56 -6.34 23.97 -22.50
C GLY A 56 -6.80 22.72 -21.72
N ASP A 57 -6.29 22.50 -20.50
CA ASP A 57 -6.65 21.38 -19.61
C ASP A 57 -7.40 21.81 -18.33
N GLY A 58 -7.68 23.10 -18.18
CA GLY A 58 -8.43 23.64 -17.04
C GLY A 58 -7.59 23.91 -15.79
N SER A 59 -6.26 23.73 -15.82
CA SER A 59 -5.38 24.13 -14.72
C SER A 59 -5.12 25.64 -14.68
N ALA A 60 -4.89 26.18 -13.46
CA ALA A 60 -4.57 27.59 -13.27
C ALA A 60 -3.04 27.76 -13.17
N VAL A 61 -2.49 28.75 -13.88
CA VAL A 61 -1.07 29.11 -13.79
C VAL A 61 -0.86 30.00 -12.57
N ASP A 62 -0.01 29.58 -11.64
CA ASP A 62 0.27 30.31 -10.40
C ASP A 62 1.30 31.41 -10.69
N THR A 63 0.82 32.59 -11.08
CA THR A 63 1.66 33.80 -11.21
C THR A 63 1.54 34.62 -9.93
N GLU A 64 2.57 34.56 -9.08
CA GLU A 64 3.10 35.70 -8.28
C GLU A 64 3.85 35.21 -7.03
N LYS A 65 5.19 35.21 -7.08
CA LYS A 65 6.05 35.45 -5.91
C LYS A 65 7.36 36.12 -6.32
N GLU A 66 7.34 37.44 -6.51
CA GLU A 66 8.57 38.23 -6.52
C GLU A 66 8.64 39.17 -5.30
N ASN A 67 9.87 39.43 -4.86
CA ASN A 67 10.28 40.55 -3.98
C ASN A 67 10.43 40.28 -2.48
N ALA A 68 11.54 39.64 -2.11
CA ALA A 68 12.24 39.92 -0.84
C ALA A 68 13.76 39.68 -0.94
N VAL A 69 14.17 38.69 -1.75
CA VAL A 69 15.58 38.28 -1.89
C VAL A 69 16.38 39.22 -2.81
N ILE A 70 15.74 39.78 -3.85
CA ILE A 70 16.35 40.69 -4.85
C ILE A 70 17.02 41.90 -4.17
N LYS A 71 16.39 42.50 -3.15
CA LYS A 71 16.95 43.67 -2.44
C LYS A 71 18.19 43.37 -1.60
N ARG A 72 18.40 42.11 -1.19
CA ARG A 72 19.52 41.72 -0.33
C ARG A 72 20.78 41.44 -1.15
N VAL A 73 20.61 40.81 -2.32
CA VAL A 73 21.71 40.46 -3.22
C VAL A 73 22.24 41.67 -4.01
N LEU A 74 21.36 42.64 -4.36
CA LEU A 74 21.77 43.89 -5.00
C LEU A 74 22.64 44.80 -4.10
N GLY A 75 22.58 44.63 -2.77
CA GLY A 75 23.37 45.40 -1.81
C GLY A 75 24.84 44.99 -1.73
N ASP A 76 25.14 43.70 -1.95
CA ASP A 76 26.49 43.13 -1.73
C ASP A 76 27.35 43.08 -3.02
N LEU A 77 26.77 43.34 -4.20
CA LEU A 77 27.45 43.17 -5.50
C LEU A 77 27.67 44.49 -6.29
N ASN A 78 27.30 45.64 -5.71
CA ASN A 78 27.53 46.95 -6.33
C ASN A 78 29.02 47.33 -6.50
N ASP A 79 29.96 46.58 -5.92
CA ASP A 79 31.41 46.81 -6.09
C ASP A 79 32.01 46.18 -7.37
N LEU A 80 31.24 45.37 -8.12
CA LEU A 80 31.69 44.73 -9.36
C LEU A 80 31.40 45.53 -10.64
N THR A 81 30.70 46.66 -10.54
CA THR A 81 30.35 47.55 -11.67
C THR A 81 31.55 48.22 -12.34
N HIS A 82 32.76 48.07 -11.79
CA HIS A 82 33.99 48.62 -12.37
C HIS A 82 34.59 47.79 -13.52
N LEU A 83 34.07 46.58 -13.77
CA LEU A 83 34.40 45.81 -14.97
C LEU A 83 33.36 46.09 -16.05
N ARG A 84 33.74 46.83 -17.11
CA ARG A 84 32.89 47.14 -18.27
C ARG A 84 32.55 45.89 -19.09
N ILE A 85 31.69 45.03 -18.55
CA ILE A 85 31.14 43.86 -19.24
C ILE A 85 29.63 44.11 -19.40
N GLU A 86 29.20 44.41 -20.62
CA GLU A 86 27.78 44.66 -20.96
C GLU A 86 26.83 43.49 -20.62
N ASP A 87 27.38 42.29 -20.36
CA ASP A 87 26.64 41.05 -20.10
C ASP A 87 26.55 40.66 -18.59
N PHE A 88 26.83 41.60 -17.67
CA PHE A 88 26.83 41.35 -16.21
C PHE A 88 25.42 41.05 -15.63
N ASP A 89 24.38 41.69 -16.17
CA ASP A 89 22.98 41.45 -15.77
C ASP A 89 22.55 39.99 -16.01
N THR A 90 23.06 39.38 -17.09
CA THR A 90 22.88 37.96 -17.42
C THR A 90 23.49 37.05 -16.35
N LEU A 91 24.70 37.36 -15.86
CA LEU A 91 25.36 36.57 -14.81
C LEU A 91 24.63 36.66 -13.46
N LEU A 92 24.08 37.84 -13.13
CA LEU A 92 23.26 38.04 -11.93
C LEU A 92 21.95 37.25 -12.00
N LYS A 93 21.25 37.29 -13.15
CA LYS A 93 20.00 36.54 -13.37
C LYS A 93 20.20 35.02 -13.32
N ILE A 94 21.32 34.50 -13.82
CA ILE A 94 21.67 33.07 -13.72
C ILE A 94 21.93 32.66 -12.28
N GLN A 95 22.71 33.46 -11.54
CA GLN A 95 23.01 33.18 -10.14
C GLN A 95 21.74 33.23 -9.28
N TYR A 96 20.84 34.18 -9.57
CA TYR A 96 19.52 34.28 -9.00
C TYR A 96 18.68 33.03 -9.29
N GLY A 97 18.49 32.66 -10.56
CA GLY A 97 17.71 31.47 -10.95
C GLY A 97 18.24 30.17 -10.34
N LYS A 98 19.56 30.00 -10.23
CA LYS A 98 20.18 28.85 -9.54
C LYS A 98 19.93 28.84 -8.03
N MET A 99 19.81 30.02 -7.40
CA MET A 99 19.56 30.13 -5.96
C MET A 99 18.08 30.02 -5.61
N THR A 100 17.18 30.51 -6.48
CA THR A 100 15.73 30.45 -6.27
C THR A 100 15.11 29.16 -6.77
N GLY A 101 15.73 28.49 -7.73
CA GLY A 101 15.16 27.32 -8.42
C GLY A 101 13.97 27.69 -9.33
N GLU A 102 13.79 28.98 -9.64
CA GLU A 102 12.75 29.45 -10.55
C GLU A 102 13.05 29.00 -11.98
N LEU A 103 11.98 28.69 -12.72
CA LEU A 103 12.09 28.35 -14.14
C LEU A 103 12.64 29.54 -14.92
N THR A 104 13.57 29.27 -15.84
CA THR A 104 14.15 30.32 -16.68
C THR A 104 13.27 30.56 -17.90
N ASP A 105 12.89 31.82 -18.15
CA ASP A 105 12.26 32.23 -19.41
C ASP A 105 13.34 32.29 -20.52
N ASP A 106 13.32 31.33 -21.43
CA ASP A 106 14.27 31.19 -22.53
C ASP A 106 14.22 32.39 -23.50
N LYS A 107 13.09 33.11 -23.57
CA LYS A 107 12.94 34.34 -24.37
C LYS A 107 13.81 35.49 -23.88
N THR A 108 14.38 35.38 -22.68
CA THR A 108 15.35 36.35 -22.16
C THR A 108 16.76 36.15 -22.73
N TYR A 109 16.99 35.11 -23.54
CA TYR A 109 18.28 34.80 -24.17
C TYR A 109 19.45 34.70 -23.18
N LEU A 110 19.16 34.21 -21.97
CA LEU A 110 20.09 34.17 -20.85
C LEU A 110 21.30 33.26 -21.15
N MET A 111 21.06 32.12 -21.81
CA MET A 111 22.09 31.17 -22.20
C MET A 111 23.02 31.75 -23.28
N GLU A 112 22.45 32.38 -24.30
CA GLU A 112 23.16 33.05 -25.38
C GLU A 112 24.00 34.22 -24.84
N GLY A 113 23.47 34.96 -23.86
CA GLY A 113 24.22 36.00 -23.14
C GLY A 113 25.46 35.44 -22.44
N LEU A 114 25.36 34.27 -21.79
CA LEU A 114 26.49 33.62 -21.14
C LEU A 114 27.54 33.15 -22.15
N ILE A 115 27.12 32.63 -23.30
CA ILE A 115 28.01 32.25 -24.41
C ILE A 115 28.73 33.49 -24.95
N ARG A 116 28.01 34.60 -25.19
CA ARG A 116 28.60 35.89 -25.63
C ARG A 116 29.63 36.41 -24.63
N ALA A 117 29.34 36.32 -23.33
CA ALA A 117 30.28 36.70 -22.27
C ALA A 117 31.53 35.80 -22.27
N ALA A 118 31.38 34.49 -22.43
CA ALA A 118 32.50 33.55 -22.51
C ALA A 118 33.42 33.81 -23.71
N VAL A 119 32.86 34.19 -24.86
CA VAL A 119 33.60 34.51 -26.10
C VAL A 119 34.41 35.80 -25.97
N LYS A 120 33.90 36.81 -25.24
CA LYS A 120 34.60 38.09 -25.05
C LYS A 120 35.84 38.00 -24.13
N LEU A 121 36.04 36.89 -23.42
CA LEU A 121 37.14 36.72 -22.48
C LEU A 121 38.44 36.22 -23.16
N PRO A 122 39.63 36.71 -22.76
CA PRO A 122 40.92 36.32 -23.37
C PRO A 122 41.19 34.81 -23.31
N ASP A 123 41.91 34.30 -24.31
CA ASP A 123 42.42 32.93 -24.31
C ASP A 123 43.33 32.71 -23.09
N GLY A 124 43.16 31.57 -22.41
CA GLY A 124 43.91 31.23 -21.17
C GLY A 124 43.37 31.87 -19.88
N SER A 125 42.31 32.69 -19.94
CA SER A 125 41.68 33.26 -18.76
C SER A 125 41.06 32.18 -17.85
N GLN A 126 41.47 32.15 -16.57
CA GLN A 126 40.88 31.24 -15.56
C GLN A 126 39.37 31.48 -15.40
N PHE A 127 38.92 32.73 -15.54
CA PHE A 127 37.50 33.07 -15.43
C PHE A 127 36.69 32.50 -16.60
N ARG A 128 37.24 32.56 -17.83
CA ARG A 128 36.63 31.93 -19.01
C ARG A 128 36.50 30.42 -18.82
N THR A 129 37.56 29.76 -18.37
CA THR A 129 37.54 28.33 -18.07
C THR A 129 36.48 27.97 -17.03
N LYS A 130 36.38 28.75 -15.94
CA LYS A 130 35.36 28.53 -14.90
C LYS A 130 33.93 28.70 -15.45
N LEU A 131 33.67 29.75 -16.23
CA LEU A 131 32.37 30.01 -16.84
C LEU A 131 31.98 28.88 -17.81
N THR A 132 32.90 28.46 -18.67
CA THR A 132 32.69 27.32 -19.58
C THR A 132 32.45 26.02 -18.82
N ASN A 133 33.22 25.72 -17.78
CA ASN A 133 33.03 24.51 -16.98
C ASN A 133 31.67 24.50 -16.26
N GLN A 134 31.21 25.66 -15.79
CA GLN A 134 29.88 25.81 -15.20
C GLN A 134 28.77 25.59 -16.23
N LEU A 135 28.92 26.13 -17.44
CA LEU A 135 27.99 25.90 -18.55
C LEU A 135 27.96 24.41 -18.94
N LEU A 136 29.13 23.78 -19.11
CA LEU A 136 29.22 22.36 -19.42
C LEU A 136 28.61 21.49 -18.32
N THR A 137 28.81 21.85 -17.05
CA THR A 137 28.22 21.14 -15.91
C THR A 137 26.69 21.27 -15.90
N GLN A 138 26.17 22.45 -16.24
CA GLN A 138 24.73 22.66 -16.39
C GLN A 138 24.18 21.82 -17.55
N LEU A 139 24.73 21.95 -18.75
CA LEU A 139 24.29 21.19 -19.92
C LEU A 139 24.39 19.67 -19.74
N TRP A 140 25.41 19.21 -19.02
CA TRP A 140 25.54 17.80 -18.63
C TRP A 140 24.43 17.39 -17.65
N ASN A 141 24.14 18.20 -16.64
CA ASN A 141 23.11 17.89 -15.64
C ASN A 141 21.67 18.12 -16.13
N ASP A 142 21.47 18.82 -17.25
CA ASP A 142 20.16 19.00 -17.90
C ASP A 142 19.62 17.67 -18.45
N LEU A 143 20.50 16.70 -18.72
CA LEU A 143 20.14 15.36 -19.14
C LEU A 143 20.38 14.34 -18.02
N GLN A 144 19.53 13.32 -17.96
CA GLN A 144 19.71 12.21 -17.02
C GLN A 144 20.81 11.26 -17.48
N HIS A 145 21.72 10.93 -16.57
CA HIS A 145 22.84 10.04 -16.83
C HIS A 145 22.94 8.97 -15.72
N PRO A 146 22.51 7.72 -15.97
CA PRO A 146 21.79 7.22 -17.16
C PRO A 146 20.30 7.64 -17.19
N PRO A 147 19.61 7.50 -18.35
CA PRO A 147 18.17 7.73 -18.43
C PRO A 147 17.36 6.81 -17.52
N LEU A 148 16.30 7.34 -16.91
CA LEU A 148 15.44 6.61 -15.96
C LEU A 148 14.18 5.98 -16.58
N SER A 149 13.93 6.16 -17.89
CA SER A 149 12.81 5.54 -18.59
C SER A 149 13.16 5.27 -20.06
N TYR A 150 12.59 4.21 -20.64
CA TYR A 150 12.85 3.76 -22.02
C TYR A 150 11.55 3.41 -22.73
N LEU A 151 11.53 3.59 -24.05
CA LEU A 151 10.43 3.17 -24.90
C LEU A 151 10.47 1.66 -25.19
N GLY A 152 9.29 1.06 -25.37
CA GLY A 152 9.10 -0.30 -25.88
C GLY A 152 8.41 -1.26 -24.89
N PRO A 153 7.76 -2.34 -25.38
CA PRO A 153 6.94 -3.22 -24.55
C PRO A 153 7.69 -3.85 -23.37
N LYS A 154 8.99 -4.13 -23.55
CA LYS A 154 9.87 -4.68 -22.51
C LYS A 154 9.94 -3.80 -21.25
N TYR A 155 9.89 -2.48 -21.43
CA TYR A 155 10.04 -1.52 -20.34
C TYR A 155 8.70 -0.92 -19.91
N GLN A 156 7.65 -1.07 -20.70
CA GLN A 156 6.33 -0.50 -20.40
C GLN A 156 5.65 -1.14 -19.18
N PHE A 157 5.93 -2.42 -18.91
CA PHE A 157 5.22 -3.21 -17.89
C PHE A 157 6.16 -3.90 -16.92
N ARG A 158 5.62 -4.26 -15.75
CA ARG A 158 6.31 -5.07 -14.74
C ARG A 158 6.57 -6.47 -15.29
N SER A 159 7.83 -6.90 -15.35
CA SER A 159 8.14 -8.30 -15.63
C SER A 159 7.56 -9.22 -14.55
N ALA A 160 7.26 -10.48 -14.89
CA ALA A 160 6.63 -11.41 -13.96
C ALA A 160 7.53 -11.77 -12.76
N ASP A 161 8.84 -11.70 -12.93
CA ASP A 161 9.86 -11.92 -11.90
C ASP A 161 10.36 -10.63 -11.23
N GLY A 162 9.84 -9.46 -11.61
CA GLY A 162 10.29 -8.16 -11.12
C GLY A 162 11.60 -7.64 -11.74
N SER A 163 12.19 -8.35 -12.72
CA SER A 163 13.36 -7.85 -13.45
C SER A 163 13.03 -6.59 -14.27
N ASN A 164 14.09 -5.85 -14.67
CA ASN A 164 14.01 -4.59 -15.41
C ASN A 164 13.21 -3.48 -14.69
N ASN A 165 13.07 -3.55 -13.37
CA ASN A 165 12.59 -2.42 -12.57
C ASN A 165 13.71 -1.38 -12.40
N SER A 166 14.89 -1.79 -11.93
CA SER A 166 16.10 -0.97 -12.12
C SER A 166 16.59 -1.11 -13.56
N LEU A 167 16.67 0.01 -14.28
CA LEU A 167 17.18 0.02 -15.66
C LEU A 167 18.72 0.01 -15.70
N ILE A 168 19.37 0.41 -14.61
CA ILE A 168 20.83 0.36 -14.43
C ILE A 168 21.27 -1.05 -14.09
N HIS A 169 20.51 -1.73 -13.23
CA HIS A 169 20.78 -3.10 -12.78
C HIS A 169 19.56 -3.99 -13.03
N PRO A 170 19.36 -4.52 -14.26
CA PRO A 170 18.12 -5.21 -14.63
C PRO A 170 17.72 -6.41 -13.76
N GLN A 171 18.67 -7.04 -13.06
CA GLN A 171 18.40 -8.17 -12.16
C GLN A 171 18.24 -7.75 -10.68
N LEU A 172 18.44 -6.48 -10.35
CA LEU A 172 18.28 -5.98 -8.99
C LEU A 172 16.81 -6.12 -8.58
N GLY A 173 16.57 -6.86 -7.51
CA GLY A 173 15.26 -7.14 -6.96
C GLY A 173 14.45 -8.20 -7.71
N ALA A 174 15.03 -8.89 -8.71
CA ALA A 174 14.31 -9.95 -9.41
C ALA A 174 14.14 -11.19 -8.51
N ALA A 175 13.07 -11.97 -8.72
CA ALA A 175 12.87 -13.25 -8.08
C ALA A 175 14.02 -14.23 -8.43
N GLY A 176 14.37 -15.11 -7.49
CA GLY A 176 15.49 -16.03 -7.60
C GLY A 176 16.86 -15.40 -7.34
N THR A 177 16.92 -14.20 -6.74
CA THR A 177 18.19 -13.51 -6.41
C THR A 177 18.50 -13.52 -4.91
N PRO A 178 19.78 -13.39 -4.52
CA PRO A 178 20.18 -13.37 -3.12
C PRO A 178 19.60 -12.19 -2.33
N TYR A 179 19.25 -12.39 -1.07
CA TYR A 179 18.96 -11.32 -0.13
C TYR A 179 20.15 -10.37 0.01
N ALA A 180 19.87 -9.07 0.11
CA ALA A 180 20.87 -8.10 0.51
C ALA A 180 21.23 -8.26 2.00
N ARG A 181 22.28 -7.54 2.41
CA ARG A 181 22.65 -7.40 3.82
C ARG A 181 22.67 -5.91 4.17
N THR A 182 21.89 -5.53 5.17
CA THR A 182 21.85 -4.15 5.66
C THR A 182 23.02 -3.86 6.59
N THR A 183 23.41 -4.83 7.41
CA THR A 183 24.37 -4.62 8.49
C THR A 183 25.53 -5.59 8.46
N GLN A 184 26.74 -5.07 8.65
CA GLN A 184 27.93 -5.90 8.72
C GLN A 184 28.01 -6.59 10.08
N PRO A 185 28.13 -7.93 10.15
CA PRO A 185 28.37 -8.66 11.39
C PRO A 185 29.85 -8.51 11.78
N LYS A 186 30.14 -7.60 12.70
CA LYS A 186 31.48 -7.26 13.22
C LYS A 186 31.77 -7.91 14.58
N PHE A 187 30.78 -8.07 15.44
CA PHE A 187 30.99 -8.59 16.78
C PHE A 187 31.24 -10.09 16.80
N MET A 188 32.21 -10.50 17.62
CA MET A 188 32.51 -11.90 17.85
C MET A 188 31.37 -12.54 18.66
N GLN A 189 30.67 -13.47 18.03
CA GLN A 189 29.61 -14.25 18.67
C GLN A 189 30.20 -15.41 19.49
N THR A 190 29.47 -15.86 20.51
CA THR A 190 29.87 -17.05 21.28
C THR A 190 29.84 -18.28 20.35
N PRO A 191 30.88 -19.15 20.35
CA PRO A 191 30.93 -20.33 19.47
C PRO A 191 29.74 -21.28 19.66
N ALA A 192 29.30 -21.47 20.90
CA ALA A 192 28.07 -22.17 21.24
C ALA A 192 26.97 -21.14 21.55
N ARG A 193 26.11 -20.88 20.56
CA ARG A 193 24.91 -20.06 20.78
C ARG A 193 23.86 -20.86 21.57
N PRO A 194 22.96 -20.20 22.32
CA PRO A 194 21.87 -20.88 23.00
C PRO A 194 21.00 -21.71 22.04
N ASP A 195 20.43 -22.80 22.53
CA ASP A 195 19.45 -23.57 21.75
C ASP A 195 18.26 -22.67 21.34
N ALA A 196 17.85 -22.73 20.09
CA ALA A 196 16.81 -21.85 19.55
C ALA A 196 15.45 -22.11 20.20
N GLY A 197 15.13 -23.37 20.53
CA GLY A 197 13.94 -23.74 21.28
C GLY A 197 13.95 -23.16 22.69
N VAL A 198 15.08 -23.23 23.38
CA VAL A 198 15.26 -22.61 24.70
C VAL A 198 15.10 -21.09 24.64
N VAL A 199 15.66 -20.42 23.62
CA VAL A 199 15.45 -18.96 23.42
C VAL A 199 13.97 -18.64 23.29
N PHE A 200 13.26 -19.33 22.40
CA PHE A 200 11.81 -19.12 22.22
C PHE A 200 11.03 -19.34 23.53
N ASP A 201 11.26 -20.49 24.18
CA ASP A 201 10.53 -20.91 25.37
C ASP A 201 10.81 -20.01 26.58
N SER A 202 11.98 -19.39 26.63
CA SER A 202 12.41 -18.54 27.75
C SER A 202 11.98 -17.09 27.59
N VAL A 203 12.04 -16.51 26.38
CA VAL A 203 11.87 -15.04 26.21
C VAL A 203 10.79 -14.61 25.21
N MET A 204 10.32 -15.48 24.31
CA MET A 204 9.37 -15.08 23.25
C MET A 204 7.93 -15.56 23.50
N VAL A 205 7.77 -16.76 24.07
CA VAL A 205 6.47 -17.43 24.21
C VAL A 205 5.43 -16.59 24.96
N ARG A 206 4.19 -16.58 24.46
CA ARG A 206 3.08 -15.76 24.95
C ARG A 206 2.73 -16.07 26.40
N LYS A 207 2.90 -15.08 27.27
CA LYS A 207 2.40 -15.06 28.66
C LYS A 207 1.37 -13.96 28.88
N HIS A 208 1.32 -12.97 27.99
CA HIS A 208 0.43 -11.82 28.08
C HIS A 208 -0.44 -11.68 26.82
N ARG A 209 -1.75 -11.53 27.01
CA ARG A 209 -2.77 -11.32 25.97
C ARG A 209 -3.41 -9.96 26.16
N GLU A 210 -2.77 -8.93 25.63
CA GLU A 210 -3.27 -7.56 25.73
C GLU A 210 -3.70 -7.08 24.37
N LEU A 211 -4.81 -6.35 24.36
CA LEU A 211 -5.31 -5.70 23.16
C LEU A 211 -4.28 -4.71 22.63
N HIS A 212 -4.19 -4.63 21.30
CA HIS A 212 -3.36 -3.66 20.64
C HIS A 212 -3.67 -2.25 21.18
N PRO A 213 -2.68 -1.46 21.65
CA PRO A 213 -2.88 -0.15 22.30
C PRO A 213 -3.83 0.80 21.56
N ASN A 214 -3.72 0.84 20.23
CA ASN A 214 -4.52 1.69 19.35
C ASN A 214 -5.75 1.01 18.73
N ARG A 215 -6.07 -0.22 19.17
CA ARG A 215 -7.20 -1.03 18.70
C ARG A 215 -7.18 -1.33 17.20
N ILE A 216 -5.97 -1.58 16.69
CA ILE A 216 -5.74 -2.03 15.33
C ILE A 216 -6.40 -3.40 15.13
N SER A 217 -7.14 -3.52 14.03
CA SER A 217 -7.82 -4.77 13.68
C SER A 217 -6.85 -5.80 13.08
N SER A 218 -7.25 -7.06 13.05
CA SER A 218 -6.48 -8.13 12.39
C SER A 218 -6.29 -7.88 10.89
N VAL A 219 -7.17 -7.09 10.24
CA VAL A 219 -7.03 -6.72 8.82
C VAL A 219 -5.72 -5.98 8.51
N LEU A 220 -5.21 -5.16 9.44
CA LEU A 220 -3.90 -4.51 9.25
C LEU A 220 -2.79 -5.56 9.13
N PHE A 221 -2.83 -6.60 9.98
CA PHE A 221 -1.86 -7.68 9.94
C PHE A 221 -2.08 -8.64 8.76
N TYR A 222 -3.28 -8.68 8.20
CA TYR A 222 -3.54 -9.41 6.95
C TYR A 222 -2.94 -8.71 5.74
N LEU A 223 -3.12 -7.39 5.65
CA LEU A 223 -2.43 -6.60 4.63
C LEU A 223 -0.91 -6.68 4.81
N ALA A 224 -0.41 -6.62 6.05
CA ALA A 224 1.01 -6.84 6.35
C ALA A 224 1.48 -8.22 5.85
N SER A 225 0.70 -9.28 6.07
CA SER A 225 1.01 -10.63 5.57
C SER A 225 1.13 -10.68 4.05
N ILE A 226 0.28 -9.95 3.32
CA ILE A 226 0.38 -9.81 1.86
C ILE A 226 1.67 -9.08 1.48
N ILE A 227 1.97 -7.93 2.09
CA ILE A 227 3.20 -7.16 1.85
C ILE A 227 4.45 -8.03 2.10
N ILE A 228 4.46 -8.79 3.19
CA ILE A 228 5.57 -9.67 3.55
C ILE A 228 5.75 -10.77 2.51
N HIS A 229 4.67 -11.41 2.08
CA HIS A 229 4.73 -12.48 1.09
C HIS A 229 5.00 -11.98 -0.34
N ASP A 230 4.77 -10.68 -0.59
CA ASP A 230 5.17 -10.01 -1.83
C ASP A 230 6.70 -9.87 -1.92
N LEU A 231 7.34 -9.57 -0.79
CA LEU A 231 8.76 -9.25 -0.70
C LEU A 231 9.66 -10.43 -0.29
N PHE A 232 9.10 -11.42 0.42
CA PHE A 232 9.89 -12.47 1.06
C PHE A 232 9.38 -13.88 0.75
N ARG A 233 10.23 -14.66 0.07
CA ARG A 233 10.01 -16.09 -0.18
C ARG A 233 11.33 -16.84 -0.22
N THR A 234 11.91 -17.10 0.95
CA THR A 234 13.20 -17.81 1.04
C THR A 234 13.14 -19.18 0.34
N ASP A 235 14.09 -19.45 -0.54
CA ASP A 235 14.24 -20.78 -1.16
C ASP A 235 14.60 -21.82 -0.09
N HIS A 236 14.04 -23.02 -0.22
CA HIS A 236 14.31 -24.13 0.70
C HIS A 236 15.59 -24.91 0.35
N LYS A 237 16.21 -24.65 -0.81
CA LYS A 237 17.50 -25.26 -1.20
C LYS A 237 18.67 -24.34 -0.90
N ASP A 238 18.60 -23.10 -1.34
CA ASP A 238 19.58 -22.07 -1.02
C ASP A 238 18.91 -20.91 -0.29
N TYR A 239 19.06 -20.92 1.03
CA TYR A 239 18.45 -19.95 1.93
C TYR A 239 18.91 -18.52 1.66
N ALA A 240 20.01 -18.31 0.93
CA ALA A 240 20.43 -16.98 0.55
C ALA A 240 19.46 -16.31 -0.44
N ASN A 241 18.68 -17.07 -1.21
CA ASN A 241 17.85 -16.54 -2.29
C ASN A 241 16.38 -16.29 -1.87
N SER A 242 15.78 -15.24 -2.41
CA SER A 242 14.33 -15.01 -2.38
C SER A 242 13.73 -15.43 -3.72
N MET A 243 12.69 -16.25 -3.70
CA MET A 243 11.94 -16.72 -4.86
C MET A 243 10.81 -15.77 -5.28
N THR A 244 10.74 -14.60 -4.65
CA THR A 244 9.86 -13.49 -5.04
C THR A 244 10.67 -12.23 -5.29
N SER A 245 10.08 -11.25 -5.98
CA SER A 245 10.75 -9.99 -6.27
C SER A 245 10.91 -9.14 -5.00
N SER A 246 11.83 -8.18 -5.02
CA SER A 246 12.01 -7.19 -3.95
C SER A 246 11.13 -5.95 -4.15
N TYR A 247 10.07 -6.07 -4.94
CA TYR A 247 9.17 -4.98 -5.30
C TYR A 247 7.76 -5.26 -4.78
N LEU A 248 7.02 -4.21 -4.46
CA LEU A 248 5.61 -4.32 -4.09
C LEU A 248 4.75 -4.51 -5.36
N ASP A 249 4.91 -5.62 -6.07
CA ASP A 249 4.27 -5.88 -7.37
C ASP A 249 3.02 -6.79 -7.28
N LEU A 250 2.55 -7.02 -6.04
CA LEU A 250 1.41 -7.85 -5.70
C LEU A 250 1.56 -9.29 -6.25
N SER A 251 2.78 -9.81 -6.25
CA SER A 251 3.09 -11.20 -6.59
C SER A 251 2.29 -12.25 -5.82
N PRO A 252 1.76 -12.03 -4.59
CA PRO A 252 0.88 -13.01 -3.97
C PRO A 252 -0.40 -13.26 -4.78
N LEU A 253 -0.89 -12.24 -5.51
CA LEU A 253 -1.97 -12.38 -6.47
C LEU A 253 -1.46 -12.89 -7.82
N TYR A 254 -0.45 -12.24 -8.39
CA TYR A 254 -0.04 -12.40 -9.79
C TYR A 254 1.01 -13.48 -10.05
N GLY A 255 1.68 -14.01 -9.03
CA GLY A 255 2.83 -14.91 -9.15
C GLY A 255 4.18 -14.19 -9.22
N SER A 256 5.23 -14.90 -8.82
CA SER A 256 6.60 -14.38 -8.73
C SER A 256 7.47 -14.72 -9.95
N ASN A 257 6.89 -15.37 -10.98
CA ASN A 257 7.54 -15.68 -12.25
C ASN A 257 6.47 -15.91 -13.34
N GLN A 258 6.90 -16.09 -14.58
CA GLN A 258 5.99 -16.21 -15.73
C GLN A 258 5.07 -17.44 -15.63
N ASP A 259 5.57 -18.58 -15.12
CA ASP A 259 4.77 -19.80 -15.02
C ASP A 259 3.65 -19.64 -13.99
N GLU A 260 3.96 -19.07 -12.82
CA GLU A 260 2.97 -18.75 -11.80
C GLU A 260 1.94 -17.73 -12.30
N GLN A 261 2.40 -16.70 -13.02
CA GLN A 261 1.53 -15.70 -13.63
C GLN A 261 0.59 -16.30 -14.69
N ASN A 262 1.09 -17.22 -15.50
CA ASN A 262 0.27 -17.93 -16.47
C ASN A 262 -0.81 -18.80 -15.79
N LEU A 263 -0.53 -19.36 -14.60
CA LEU A 263 -1.49 -20.21 -13.88
C LEU A 263 -2.69 -19.44 -13.34
N VAL A 264 -2.53 -18.18 -12.95
CA VAL A 264 -3.63 -17.35 -12.42
C VAL A 264 -4.42 -16.65 -13.53
N ARG A 265 -3.85 -16.50 -14.73
CA ARG A 265 -4.50 -15.83 -15.86
C ARG A 265 -5.58 -16.68 -16.51
N LYS A 266 -6.63 -16.02 -17.00
CA LYS A 266 -7.66 -16.62 -17.84
C LYS A 266 -7.26 -16.65 -19.32
N PHE A 267 -6.34 -15.76 -19.73
CA PHE A 267 -5.97 -15.49 -21.13
C PHE A 267 -7.17 -15.08 -22.01
N VAL A 268 -8.16 -14.44 -21.40
CA VAL A 268 -9.33 -13.90 -22.08
C VAL A 268 -9.65 -12.52 -21.49
N ASP A 269 -9.67 -11.49 -22.35
CA ASP A 269 -9.98 -10.10 -22.00
C ASP A 269 -9.11 -9.52 -20.87
N GLY A 270 -7.86 -9.99 -20.76
CA GLY A 270 -6.89 -9.56 -19.74
C GLY A 270 -7.17 -10.08 -18.33
N LYS A 271 -8.18 -10.93 -18.15
CA LYS A 271 -8.70 -11.30 -16.82
C LYS A 271 -7.85 -12.33 -16.08
N LEU A 272 -7.94 -12.26 -14.76
CA LEU A 272 -7.58 -13.35 -13.85
C LEU A 272 -8.72 -14.37 -13.74
N LYS A 273 -8.38 -15.60 -13.39
CA LYS A 273 -9.39 -16.59 -13.00
C LYS A 273 -10.10 -16.13 -11.72
N PRO A 274 -11.43 -16.33 -11.59
CA PRO A 274 -12.19 -15.77 -10.47
C PRO A 274 -11.75 -16.26 -9.10
N ASP A 275 -11.71 -15.35 -8.12
CA ASP A 275 -11.54 -15.63 -6.69
C ASP A 275 -10.40 -16.60 -6.37
N CYS A 276 -9.23 -16.41 -7.00
CA CYS A 276 -8.02 -17.17 -6.73
C CYS A 276 -6.77 -16.28 -6.72
N PHE A 277 -5.66 -16.79 -6.18
CA PHE A 277 -4.39 -16.07 -6.08
C PHE A 277 -3.21 -17.05 -6.16
N SER A 278 -2.04 -16.55 -6.58
CA SER A 278 -0.87 -17.39 -6.86
C SER A 278 -0.26 -18.00 -5.61
N GLU A 279 -0.05 -17.22 -4.55
CA GLU A 279 0.75 -17.62 -3.38
C GLU A 279 0.02 -18.66 -2.52
N GLN A 280 0.44 -19.91 -2.64
CA GLN A 280 -0.15 -21.05 -1.96
C GLN A 280 0.02 -21.00 -0.44
N ARG A 281 1.13 -20.44 0.08
CA ARG A 281 1.41 -20.40 1.53
C ARG A 281 0.35 -19.63 2.30
N LEU A 282 -0.27 -18.62 1.68
CA LEU A 282 -1.30 -17.79 2.30
C LEU A 282 -2.65 -18.53 2.50
N LEU A 283 -2.80 -19.76 2.00
CA LEU A 283 -3.91 -20.65 2.35
C LEU A 283 -3.81 -21.19 3.79
N PHE A 284 -2.62 -21.11 4.40
CA PHE A 284 -2.35 -21.56 5.78
C PHE A 284 -2.32 -20.39 6.77
N PHE A 285 -2.81 -19.22 6.35
CA PHE A 285 -3.02 -18.05 7.19
C PHE A 285 -4.51 -17.91 7.52
N PRO A 286 -4.89 -17.14 8.56
CA PRO A 286 -6.28 -16.80 8.81
C PRO A 286 -6.97 -16.34 7.52
N PRO A 287 -8.19 -16.81 7.24
CA PRO A 287 -8.77 -16.72 5.89
C PRO A 287 -9.00 -15.28 5.42
N GLY A 288 -9.06 -14.30 6.32
CA GLY A 288 -9.13 -12.89 5.95
C GLY A 288 -7.97 -12.42 5.06
N VAL A 289 -6.78 -13.03 5.15
CA VAL A 289 -5.66 -12.76 4.22
C VAL A 289 -6.04 -13.12 2.79
N GLY A 290 -6.62 -14.30 2.58
CA GLY A 290 -7.09 -14.73 1.27
C GLY A 290 -8.29 -13.93 0.76
N VAL A 291 -9.17 -13.48 1.66
CA VAL A 291 -10.29 -12.58 1.29
C VAL A 291 -9.76 -11.28 0.68
N LEU A 292 -8.73 -10.66 1.26
CA LEU A 292 -8.11 -9.46 0.68
C LEU A 292 -7.54 -9.72 -0.72
N LEU A 293 -6.88 -10.87 -0.95
CA LEU A 293 -6.39 -11.23 -2.29
C LEU A 293 -7.51 -11.49 -3.29
N ILE A 294 -8.62 -12.10 -2.85
CA ILE A 294 -9.84 -12.24 -3.67
C ILE A 294 -10.41 -10.87 -4.03
N MET A 295 -10.42 -9.92 -3.10
CA MET A 295 -10.86 -8.55 -3.39
C MET A 295 -9.98 -7.88 -4.46
N PHE A 296 -8.65 -8.03 -4.39
CA PHE A 296 -7.76 -7.53 -5.44
C PHE A 296 -7.93 -8.26 -6.78
N ASN A 297 -8.22 -9.57 -6.77
CA ASN A 297 -8.56 -10.33 -7.98
C ASN A 297 -9.80 -9.75 -8.66
N ARG A 298 -10.88 -9.53 -7.88
CA ARG A 298 -12.13 -8.92 -8.36
C ARG A 298 -11.90 -7.51 -8.89
N PHE A 299 -11.10 -6.70 -8.18
CA PHE A 299 -10.73 -5.36 -8.61
C PHE A 299 -9.97 -5.37 -9.95
N HIS A 300 -8.99 -6.27 -10.12
CA HIS A 300 -8.29 -6.43 -11.40
C HIS A 300 -9.26 -6.73 -12.55
N ASN A 301 -10.18 -7.69 -12.33
CA ASN A 301 -11.16 -8.07 -13.34
C ASN A 301 -12.13 -6.91 -13.68
N HIS A 302 -12.54 -6.13 -12.68
CA HIS A 302 -13.32 -4.91 -12.89
C HIS A 302 -12.54 -3.86 -13.70
N VAL A 303 -11.24 -3.68 -13.40
CA VAL A 303 -10.39 -2.73 -14.12
C VAL A 303 -10.25 -3.08 -15.59
N VAL A 304 -9.92 -4.33 -15.93
CA VAL A 304 -9.73 -4.72 -17.35
C VAL A 304 -11.04 -4.67 -18.15
N GLU A 305 -12.19 -4.93 -17.51
CA GLU A 305 -13.51 -4.73 -18.12
C GLU A 305 -13.74 -3.27 -18.51
N ASN A 306 -13.42 -2.33 -17.61
CA ASN A 306 -13.54 -0.90 -17.89
C ASN A 306 -12.52 -0.42 -18.93
N LEU A 307 -11.27 -0.88 -18.88
CA LEU A 307 -10.27 -0.55 -19.89
C LEU A 307 -10.71 -0.97 -21.29
N ALA A 308 -11.26 -2.18 -21.42
CA ALA A 308 -11.80 -2.68 -22.68
C ALA A 308 -13.02 -1.88 -23.16
N ALA A 309 -13.90 -1.48 -22.24
CA ALA A 309 -15.10 -0.69 -22.56
C ALA A 309 -14.76 0.75 -22.98
N ILE A 310 -13.82 1.39 -22.29
CA ILE A 310 -13.40 2.77 -22.57
C ILE A 310 -12.51 2.83 -23.82
N ASN A 311 -11.60 1.86 -23.99
CA ASN A 311 -10.67 1.78 -25.12
C ASN A 311 -9.96 3.12 -25.40
N GLU A 312 -9.38 3.71 -24.35
CA GLU A 312 -8.77 5.05 -24.41
C GLU A 312 -7.70 5.12 -25.52
N ASN A 313 -7.77 6.15 -26.38
CA ASN A 313 -6.88 6.34 -27.53
C ASN A 313 -6.81 5.13 -28.48
N ASN A 314 -7.85 4.28 -28.49
CA ASN A 314 -7.90 3.04 -29.26
C ASN A 314 -6.77 2.03 -28.89
N ARG A 315 -6.27 2.08 -27.64
CA ARG A 315 -5.20 1.21 -27.11
C ARG A 315 -5.62 -0.25 -26.96
N PHE A 316 -6.90 -0.53 -26.70
CA PHE A 316 -7.46 -1.85 -26.44
C PHE A 316 -8.51 -2.24 -27.49
N LYS A 317 -8.17 -2.04 -28.77
CA LYS A 317 -9.09 -2.39 -29.86
C LYS A 317 -9.34 -3.90 -29.88
N LYS A 318 -10.53 -4.31 -29.45
CA LYS A 318 -10.95 -5.72 -29.44
C LYS A 318 -10.93 -6.30 -30.86
N PRO A 319 -10.19 -7.39 -31.12
CA PRO A 319 -10.25 -8.10 -32.40
C PRO A 319 -11.66 -8.62 -32.69
N ALA A 320 -11.97 -8.86 -33.97
CA ALA A 320 -13.27 -9.39 -34.37
C ALA A 320 -13.59 -10.71 -33.64
N SER A 321 -14.86 -10.94 -33.29
CA SER A 321 -15.30 -12.13 -32.53
C SER A 321 -15.23 -13.44 -33.32
N VAL A 322 -15.13 -13.35 -34.63
CA VAL A 322 -14.93 -14.48 -35.54
C VAL A 322 -13.66 -14.20 -36.32
N PRO A 323 -12.82 -15.22 -36.60
CA PRO A 323 -11.78 -15.07 -37.61
C PRO A 323 -12.39 -14.45 -38.88
N PRO A 324 -11.71 -13.52 -39.56
CA PRO A 324 -12.24 -12.91 -40.78
C PRO A 324 -12.70 -13.99 -41.75
N LYS A 325 -13.81 -13.83 -42.49
CA LYS A 325 -14.21 -14.79 -43.53
C LYS A 325 -13.05 -14.94 -44.51
N ILE A 326 -12.49 -16.15 -44.62
CA ILE A 326 -11.22 -16.36 -45.31
C ILE A 326 -11.48 -16.92 -46.71
N ASP A 327 -11.57 -16.04 -47.70
CA ASP A 327 -11.33 -16.39 -49.10
C ASP A 327 -9.79 -16.38 -49.29
N ALA A 328 -9.11 -17.48 -48.98
CA ALA A 328 -7.67 -17.61 -49.20
C ALA A 328 -7.39 -18.58 -50.34
N ASP A 329 -6.65 -18.11 -51.34
CA ASP A 329 -6.30 -18.86 -52.53
C ASP A 329 -5.26 -19.98 -52.28
N SER A 330 -4.67 -20.05 -51.07
CA SER A 330 -3.72 -21.10 -50.66
C SER A 330 -3.74 -21.41 -49.15
N GLU A 331 -3.26 -22.60 -48.77
CA GLU A 331 -3.15 -23.06 -47.37
C GLU A 331 -2.16 -22.20 -46.55
N GLU A 332 -1.07 -21.72 -47.15
CA GLU A 332 -0.13 -20.81 -46.48
C GLU A 332 -0.74 -19.44 -46.19
N ALA A 333 -1.55 -18.92 -47.12
CA ALA A 333 -2.26 -17.65 -46.95
C ALA A 333 -3.32 -17.75 -45.84
N TYR A 334 -3.97 -18.91 -45.72
CA TYR A 334 -4.88 -19.23 -44.61
C TYR A 334 -4.13 -19.23 -43.27
N LYS A 335 -3.03 -19.99 -43.16
CA LYS A 335 -2.23 -20.09 -41.93
C LYS A 335 -1.75 -18.72 -41.44
N LYS A 336 -1.22 -17.89 -42.35
CA LYS A 336 -0.74 -16.54 -42.02
C LYS A 336 -1.83 -15.63 -41.45
N LYS A 337 -3.07 -15.71 -41.96
CA LYS A 337 -4.20 -14.91 -41.45
C LYS A 337 -4.68 -15.39 -40.07
N VAL A 338 -4.71 -16.70 -39.83
CA VAL A 338 -5.04 -17.29 -38.53
C VAL A 338 -3.98 -16.93 -37.47
N ASP A 339 -2.71 -17.02 -37.83
CA ASP A 339 -1.60 -16.65 -36.94
C ASP A 339 -1.67 -15.16 -36.56
N ALA A 340 -1.95 -14.28 -37.54
CA ALA A 340 -2.10 -12.84 -37.29
C ALA A 340 -3.31 -12.52 -36.38
N TYR A 341 -4.44 -13.21 -36.58
CA TYR A 341 -5.61 -13.06 -35.72
C TYR A 341 -5.33 -13.54 -34.29
N THR A 342 -4.67 -14.69 -34.14
CA THR A 342 -4.28 -15.26 -32.84
C THR A 342 -3.30 -14.34 -32.12
N ALA A 343 -2.31 -13.80 -32.83
CA ALA A 343 -1.37 -12.82 -32.28
C ALA A 343 -2.07 -11.53 -31.85
N ALA A 344 -3.09 -11.06 -32.60
CA ALA A 344 -3.88 -9.89 -32.23
C ALA A 344 -4.72 -10.13 -30.96
N LEU A 345 -5.33 -11.32 -30.82
CA LEU A 345 -6.04 -11.71 -29.59
C LEU A 345 -5.10 -11.80 -28.39
N ALA A 346 -3.94 -12.44 -28.56
CA ALA A 346 -2.93 -12.55 -27.51
C ALA A 346 -2.41 -11.17 -27.09
N LYS A 347 -2.16 -10.27 -28.04
CA LYS A 347 -1.75 -8.90 -27.75
C LYS A 347 -2.84 -8.11 -27.01
N TYR A 348 -4.10 -8.23 -27.44
CA TYR A 348 -5.22 -7.56 -26.78
C TYR A 348 -5.38 -8.03 -25.32
N ASP A 349 -5.29 -9.34 -25.07
CA ASP A 349 -5.30 -9.90 -23.71
C ASP A 349 -4.11 -9.40 -22.89
N GLU A 350 -2.90 -9.43 -23.45
CA GLU A 350 -1.67 -9.00 -22.78
C GLU A 350 -1.68 -7.52 -22.42
N ASP A 351 -2.09 -6.65 -23.35
CA ASP A 351 -2.14 -5.20 -23.12
C ASP A 351 -3.14 -4.87 -22.00
N LEU A 352 -4.32 -5.52 -22.00
CA LEU A 352 -5.31 -5.37 -20.93
C LEU A 352 -4.77 -5.88 -19.59
N PHE A 353 -4.25 -7.11 -19.57
CA PHE A 353 -3.71 -7.72 -18.35
C PHE A 353 -2.62 -6.86 -17.72
N GLN A 354 -1.62 -6.43 -18.50
CA GLN A 354 -0.50 -5.68 -17.96
C GLN A 354 -0.91 -4.27 -17.51
N THR A 355 -1.80 -3.61 -18.25
CA THR A 355 -2.31 -2.31 -17.83
C THR A 355 -3.18 -2.43 -16.57
N GLY A 356 -4.06 -3.44 -16.51
CA GLY A 356 -4.86 -3.74 -15.33
C GLY A 356 -4.01 -4.12 -14.11
N ARG A 357 -2.90 -4.84 -14.32
CA ARG A 357 -1.91 -5.13 -13.28
C ARG A 357 -1.29 -3.84 -12.73
N LEU A 358 -0.83 -2.92 -13.59
CA LEU A 358 -0.27 -1.63 -13.15
C LEU A 358 -1.28 -0.81 -12.32
N ILE A 359 -2.54 -0.71 -12.76
CA ILE A 359 -3.59 0.01 -12.04
C ILE A 359 -3.90 -0.66 -10.70
N THR A 360 -4.05 -1.98 -10.67
CA THR A 360 -4.31 -2.73 -9.42
C THR A 360 -3.16 -2.58 -8.42
N CYS A 361 -1.91 -2.63 -8.89
CA CYS A 361 -0.73 -2.31 -8.09
C CYS A 361 -0.75 -0.85 -7.62
N GLY A 362 -1.26 0.08 -8.44
CA GLY A 362 -1.53 1.47 -8.07
C GLY A 362 -2.50 1.61 -6.89
N LEU A 363 -3.62 0.88 -6.90
CA LEU A 363 -4.53 0.84 -5.75
C LEU A 363 -3.84 0.24 -4.53
N TYR A 364 -3.15 -0.89 -4.69
CA TYR A 364 -2.42 -1.57 -3.62
C TYR A 364 -1.41 -0.64 -2.94
N ILE A 365 -0.57 0.08 -3.70
CA ILE A 365 0.41 0.99 -3.10
C ILE A 365 -0.24 2.20 -2.44
N ASN A 366 -1.34 2.72 -2.98
CA ASN A 366 -2.05 3.84 -2.36
C ASN A 366 -2.73 3.41 -1.05
N ILE A 367 -3.27 2.19 -0.98
CA ILE A 367 -3.73 1.59 0.28
C ILE A 367 -2.59 1.50 1.30
N ILE A 368 -1.39 1.06 0.87
CA ILE A 368 -0.21 1.00 1.76
C ILE A 368 0.15 2.40 2.28
N LEU A 369 0.24 3.40 1.40
CA LEU A 369 0.74 4.72 1.76
C LEU A 369 -0.26 5.59 2.51
N ILE A 370 -1.56 5.40 2.28
CA ILE A 370 -2.59 6.35 2.73
C ILE A 370 -3.60 5.74 3.70
N ASP A 371 -3.72 4.41 3.76
CA ASP A 371 -4.50 3.72 4.79
C ASP A 371 -3.58 3.07 5.83
N TYR A 372 -2.64 2.23 5.38
CA TYR A 372 -1.78 1.46 6.26
C TYR A 372 -0.75 2.33 6.98
N VAL A 373 0.05 3.13 6.25
CA VAL A 373 1.01 4.06 6.87
C VAL A 373 0.30 5.09 7.75
N ARG A 374 -0.90 5.53 7.35
CA ARG A 374 -1.74 6.42 8.16
C ARG A 374 -2.15 5.79 9.48
N THR A 375 -2.51 4.50 9.47
CA THR A 375 -2.85 3.73 10.68
C THR A 375 -1.64 3.48 11.57
N ILE A 376 -0.49 3.06 11.01
CA ILE A 376 0.71 2.79 11.84
C ILE A 376 1.34 4.06 12.45
N LEU A 377 1.02 5.24 11.91
CA LEU A 377 1.38 6.55 12.46
C LEU A 377 0.25 7.19 13.29
N ASP A 378 -0.86 6.50 13.53
CA ASP A 378 -2.02 6.96 14.31
C ASP A 378 -2.65 8.28 13.81
N LEU A 379 -2.63 8.48 12.49
CA LEU A 379 -3.12 9.70 11.85
C LEU A 379 -4.65 9.71 11.67
N ASN A 380 -5.33 8.55 11.72
CA ASN A 380 -6.80 8.43 11.61
C ASN A 380 -7.55 9.07 12.78
N ARG A 381 -6.84 9.41 13.87
CA ARG A 381 -7.36 10.17 15.03
C ARG A 381 -7.13 11.68 14.90
N THR A 382 -6.66 12.12 13.73
CA THR A 382 -6.38 13.53 13.41
C THR A 382 -7.05 13.91 12.10
N ASP A 383 -7.32 15.20 11.89
CA ASP A 383 -7.80 15.72 10.61
C ASP A 383 -6.66 16.19 9.68
N SER A 384 -5.44 15.68 9.89
CA SER A 384 -4.27 16.09 9.12
C SER A 384 -4.26 15.41 7.75
N ASN A 385 -4.06 16.21 6.70
CA ASN A 385 -3.75 15.73 5.34
C ASN A 385 -2.25 15.46 5.13
N TRP A 386 -1.41 15.62 6.18
CA TRP A 386 0.00 15.26 6.06
C TRP A 386 0.14 13.76 5.83
N GLN A 387 0.99 13.41 4.86
CA GLN A 387 1.31 12.03 4.50
C GLN A 387 2.83 11.88 4.44
N LEU A 388 3.34 10.76 4.94
CA LEU A 388 4.71 10.33 4.66
C LEU A 388 4.73 9.74 3.25
N ASN A 389 4.92 10.57 2.22
CA ASN A 389 4.89 10.14 0.83
C ASN A 389 6.32 9.98 0.25
N PRO A 390 6.84 8.76 0.06
CA PRO A 390 8.17 8.51 -0.51
C PRO A 390 8.34 9.00 -1.95
N ARG A 391 7.23 9.27 -2.65
CA ARG A 391 7.18 9.76 -4.03
C ARG A 391 7.45 11.26 -4.15
N SER A 392 7.54 11.97 -3.02
CA SER A 392 7.80 13.42 -3.01
C SER A 392 9.15 13.75 -3.66
N GLU A 393 9.18 14.79 -4.48
CA GLU A 393 10.42 15.30 -5.09
C GLU A 393 11.32 15.90 -4.00
N MET A 394 12.58 15.44 -3.97
CA MET A 394 13.58 15.89 -3.01
C MET A 394 14.88 16.13 -3.75
N LYS A 395 15.52 17.26 -3.46
CA LYS A 395 16.84 17.58 -4.01
C LYS A 395 17.85 16.52 -3.54
N ASP A 396 18.71 16.06 -4.45
CA ASP A 396 19.82 15.15 -4.18
C ASP A 396 19.43 13.74 -3.69
N VAL A 397 18.16 13.31 -3.83
CA VAL A 397 17.72 11.95 -3.52
C VAL A 397 17.12 11.28 -4.76
N SER A 398 17.76 10.24 -5.26
CA SER A 398 17.36 9.56 -6.51
C SER A 398 16.01 8.84 -6.42
N PHE A 399 15.37 8.67 -7.58
CA PHE A 399 14.21 7.81 -7.82
C PHE A 399 14.59 6.62 -8.69
N ALA A 400 13.75 5.57 -8.71
CA ALA A 400 13.81 4.48 -9.69
C ALA A 400 15.17 3.75 -9.78
N CYS A 401 15.92 3.71 -8.67
CA CYS A 401 17.23 3.05 -8.61
C CYS A 401 17.13 1.52 -8.49
N GLY A 402 15.94 0.98 -8.24
CA GLY A 402 15.69 -0.41 -7.85
C GLY A 402 15.74 -0.63 -6.35
N ASN A 403 15.35 -1.84 -5.94
CA ASN A 403 15.38 -2.28 -4.55
C ASN A 403 15.84 -3.73 -4.45
N GLN A 404 16.55 -4.08 -3.38
CA GLN A 404 16.84 -5.46 -2.99
C GLN A 404 16.58 -5.59 -1.50
N VAL A 405 15.57 -6.37 -1.12
CA VAL A 405 15.27 -6.56 0.31
C VAL A 405 16.39 -7.35 0.99
N SER A 406 16.65 -7.02 2.26
CA SER A 406 17.70 -7.69 3.03
C SER A 406 17.17 -8.84 3.87
N ALA A 407 18.08 -9.74 4.24
CA ALA A 407 17.79 -10.81 5.17
C ALA A 407 17.43 -10.28 6.57
N GLU A 408 17.96 -9.12 6.99
CA GLU A 408 17.53 -8.46 8.22
C GLU A 408 16.07 -7.97 8.12
N PHE A 409 15.67 -7.40 6.98
CA PHE A 409 14.29 -6.95 6.79
C PHE A 409 13.29 -8.12 6.77
N ASN A 410 13.66 -9.30 6.27
CA ASN A 410 12.85 -10.52 6.43
C ASN A 410 12.46 -10.77 7.89
N LEU A 411 13.38 -10.53 8.82
CA LEU A 411 13.17 -10.74 10.26
C LEU A 411 12.37 -9.61 10.91
N VAL A 412 12.62 -8.37 10.50
CA VAL A 412 11.93 -7.17 11.02
C VAL A 412 10.42 -7.25 10.83
N TYR A 413 9.95 -7.92 9.77
CA TYR A 413 8.52 -8.06 9.49
C TYR A 413 7.83 -9.26 10.16
N ARG A 414 8.52 -10.05 10.99
CA ARG A 414 7.93 -11.22 11.66
C ARG A 414 7.14 -10.81 12.91
N TRP A 415 5.91 -10.37 12.71
CA TRP A 415 5.07 -9.76 13.75
C TRP A 415 4.13 -10.75 14.45
N HIS A 416 4.55 -11.99 14.65
CA HIS A 416 3.70 -13.03 15.24
C HIS A 416 3.23 -12.71 16.67
N SER A 417 3.91 -11.80 17.37
CA SER A 417 3.46 -11.23 18.65
C SER A 417 2.06 -10.61 18.57
N ALA A 418 1.71 -10.01 17.44
CA ALA A 418 0.47 -9.26 17.27
C ALA A 418 -0.73 -10.11 16.82
N VAL A 419 -0.54 -11.41 16.55
CA VAL A 419 -1.62 -12.34 16.20
C VAL A 419 -2.71 -12.28 17.28
N SER A 420 -3.96 -12.04 16.88
CA SER A 420 -5.11 -11.93 17.80
C SER A 420 -5.39 -13.25 18.52
N ASP A 421 -6.23 -13.23 19.54
CA ASP A 421 -6.62 -14.46 20.24
C ASP A 421 -7.49 -15.37 19.34
N ARG A 422 -8.30 -14.75 18.47
CA ARG A 422 -9.11 -15.46 17.47
C ARG A 422 -8.23 -16.14 16.42
N ASP A 423 -7.26 -15.42 15.88
CA ASP A 423 -6.37 -15.94 14.85
C ASP A 423 -5.37 -16.95 15.42
N GLU A 424 -4.91 -16.79 16.67
CA GLU A 424 -4.15 -17.82 17.36
C GLU A 424 -4.96 -19.11 17.50
N LYS A 425 -6.25 -19.00 17.88
CA LYS A 425 -7.13 -20.17 17.96
C LYS A 425 -7.29 -20.84 16.60
N TRP A 426 -7.46 -20.06 15.53
CA TRP A 426 -7.52 -20.58 14.18
C TRP A 426 -6.23 -21.32 13.79
N THR A 427 -5.06 -20.77 14.12
CA THR A 427 -3.78 -21.46 13.91
C THR A 427 -3.65 -22.72 14.75
N GLN A 428 -4.16 -22.73 15.98
CA GLN A 428 -4.21 -23.92 16.82
C GLN A 428 -5.12 -25.01 16.23
N ASP A 429 -6.23 -24.65 15.61
CA ASP A 429 -7.12 -25.62 14.95
C ASP A 429 -6.45 -26.22 13.72
N LEU A 430 -5.78 -25.39 12.91
CA LEU A 430 -4.95 -25.87 11.80
C LEU A 430 -3.82 -26.80 12.30
N TRP A 431 -3.19 -26.46 13.41
CA TRP A 431 -2.18 -27.31 14.04
C TRP A 431 -2.76 -28.66 14.45
N ASP A 432 -3.92 -28.68 15.10
CA ASP A 432 -4.59 -29.90 15.55
C ASP A 432 -4.98 -30.79 14.36
N ASP A 433 -5.40 -30.20 13.23
CA ASP A 433 -5.68 -30.92 11.99
C ASP A 433 -4.43 -31.56 11.37
N LEU A 434 -3.29 -30.85 11.43
CA LEU A 434 -2.04 -31.30 10.83
C LEU A 434 -1.29 -32.34 11.69
N PHE A 435 -1.26 -32.14 13.00
CA PHE A 435 -0.38 -32.89 13.91
C PHE A 435 -1.13 -33.73 14.95
N GLY A 436 -2.46 -33.59 15.03
CA GLY A 436 -3.32 -34.26 16.00
C GLY A 436 -3.70 -33.36 17.16
N LYS A 437 -4.97 -33.46 17.59
CA LYS A 437 -5.56 -32.60 18.63
C LYS A 437 -4.79 -32.65 19.94
N GLY A 438 -4.41 -31.48 20.47
CA GLY A 438 -3.76 -31.34 21.76
C GLY A 438 -2.29 -31.76 21.78
N ARG A 439 -1.67 -31.97 20.61
CA ARG A 439 -0.24 -32.25 20.52
C ARG A 439 0.57 -31.01 20.86
N ASP A 440 1.49 -31.15 21.82
CA ASP A 440 2.34 -30.04 22.28
C ASP A 440 3.28 -29.57 21.15
N PRO A 441 3.29 -28.28 20.78
CA PRO A 441 4.26 -27.70 19.84
C PRO A 441 5.72 -27.94 20.19
N LYS A 442 6.05 -28.20 21.47
CA LYS A 442 7.41 -28.56 21.90
C LYS A 442 7.82 -29.97 21.53
N SER A 443 6.85 -30.86 21.31
CA SER A 443 7.10 -32.28 21.00
C SER A 443 7.46 -32.54 19.54
N ILE A 444 7.25 -31.56 18.65
CA ILE A 444 7.55 -31.66 17.22
C ILE A 444 8.98 -31.20 16.97
N ASP A 445 9.79 -32.06 16.36
CA ASP A 445 11.10 -31.66 15.85
C ASP A 445 11.01 -31.04 14.44
N ARG A 446 12.11 -30.42 14.02
CA ARG A 446 12.21 -29.72 12.73
C ARG A 446 11.91 -30.61 11.53
N MET A 447 12.41 -31.84 11.52
CA MET A 447 12.24 -32.74 10.37
C MET A 447 10.78 -33.17 10.25
N GLU A 448 10.13 -33.53 11.35
CA GLU A 448 8.71 -33.88 11.35
C GLU A 448 7.86 -32.70 10.84
N PHE A 449 8.11 -31.48 11.33
CA PHE A 449 7.40 -30.29 10.90
C PHE A 449 7.54 -30.03 9.39
N LEU A 450 8.78 -30.03 8.87
CA LEU A 450 9.05 -29.77 7.45
C LEU A 450 8.51 -30.88 6.54
N MET A 451 8.58 -32.14 6.96
CA MET A 451 8.00 -33.25 6.21
C MET A 451 6.47 -33.10 6.10
N LYS A 452 5.81 -32.69 7.18
CA LYS A 452 4.37 -32.46 7.17
C LYS A 452 3.97 -31.31 6.25
N LEU A 453 4.70 -30.18 6.30
CA LEU A 453 4.46 -29.07 5.38
C LEU A 453 4.66 -29.48 3.92
N ASN A 454 5.72 -30.23 3.61
CA ASN A 454 5.96 -30.73 2.26
C ASN A 454 4.83 -31.67 1.78
N GLU A 455 4.34 -32.57 2.65
CA GLU A 455 3.19 -33.44 2.34
C GLU A 455 1.96 -32.61 1.95
N VAL A 456 1.66 -31.58 2.73
CA VAL A 456 0.53 -30.67 2.52
C VAL A 456 0.68 -29.91 1.19
N TYR A 457 1.88 -29.39 0.89
CA TYR A 457 2.12 -28.67 -0.35
C TYR A 457 1.98 -29.56 -1.59
N GLN A 458 2.44 -30.81 -1.53
CA GLN A 458 2.32 -31.77 -2.65
C GLN A 458 0.88 -32.20 -2.92
N LYS A 459 0.02 -32.23 -1.90
CA LYS A 459 -1.40 -32.59 -2.03
C LYS A 459 -2.27 -31.45 -2.58
N MET A 460 -1.79 -30.22 -2.51
CA MET A 460 -2.54 -29.06 -2.97
C MET A 460 -2.57 -29.01 -4.51
N PRO A 461 -3.72 -28.67 -5.12
CA PRO A 461 -3.79 -28.44 -6.56
C PRO A 461 -2.83 -27.35 -7.02
N LYS A 462 -2.13 -27.60 -8.15
CA LYS A 462 -1.25 -26.62 -8.78
C LYS A 462 -2.04 -25.42 -9.28
N GLU A 463 -3.20 -25.65 -9.88
CA GLU A 463 -4.08 -24.62 -10.41
C GLU A 463 -4.78 -23.84 -9.29
N PRO A 464 -4.57 -22.51 -9.20
CA PRO A 464 -5.09 -21.66 -8.13
C PRO A 464 -6.61 -21.76 -7.89
N GLU A 465 -7.39 -21.83 -8.97
CA GLU A 465 -8.86 -21.91 -8.92
C GLU A 465 -9.39 -23.24 -8.34
N LYS A 466 -8.56 -24.29 -8.33
CA LYS A 466 -8.93 -25.60 -7.78
C LYS A 466 -8.59 -25.74 -6.29
N ARG A 467 -7.85 -24.79 -5.71
CA ARG A 467 -7.42 -24.87 -4.31
C ARG A 467 -8.61 -24.62 -3.38
N PRO A 468 -8.78 -25.43 -2.32
CA PRO A 468 -9.83 -25.22 -1.34
C PRO A 468 -9.59 -23.91 -0.58
N PHE A 469 -10.65 -23.20 -0.24
CA PHE A 469 -10.57 -21.95 0.52
C PHE A 469 -11.66 -21.90 1.59
N ALA A 470 -11.26 -21.75 2.85
CA ALA A 470 -12.15 -21.52 4.00
C ALA A 470 -13.36 -22.48 4.11
N ASN A 471 -13.24 -23.73 3.62
CA ASN A 471 -14.33 -24.72 3.51
C ASN A 471 -15.54 -24.26 2.66
N MET A 472 -15.33 -23.30 1.74
CA MET A 472 -16.35 -22.82 0.82
C MET A 472 -16.39 -23.65 -0.46
N THR A 473 -17.56 -23.69 -1.10
CA THR A 473 -17.73 -24.29 -2.42
C THR A 473 -17.93 -23.19 -3.45
N ARG A 474 -17.17 -23.25 -4.56
CA ARG A 474 -17.31 -22.30 -5.67
C ARG A 474 -18.66 -22.49 -6.38
N LYS A 475 -19.22 -21.38 -6.85
CA LYS A 475 -20.39 -21.33 -7.74
C LYS A 475 -20.01 -21.82 -9.13
N ALA A 476 -21.01 -22.05 -9.98
CA ALA A 476 -20.82 -22.53 -11.36
C ALA A 476 -19.98 -21.57 -12.24
N ASP A 477 -19.94 -20.28 -11.91
CA ASP A 477 -19.13 -19.27 -12.57
C ASP A 477 -17.67 -19.20 -12.06
N GLY A 478 -17.32 -20.04 -11.07
CA GLY A 478 -16.00 -20.09 -10.44
C GLY A 478 -15.80 -19.15 -9.26
N THR A 479 -16.76 -18.27 -8.96
CA THR A 479 -16.69 -17.34 -7.81
C THR A 479 -17.05 -18.04 -6.50
N LEU A 480 -16.67 -17.42 -5.38
CA LEU A 480 -17.05 -17.84 -4.04
C LEU A 480 -18.31 -17.09 -3.57
N PRO A 481 -19.07 -17.63 -2.60
CA PRO A 481 -20.22 -16.94 -2.00
C PRO A 481 -19.80 -15.63 -1.32
N ASP A 482 -20.50 -14.54 -1.64
CA ASP A 482 -20.13 -13.22 -1.10
C ASP A 482 -20.44 -13.15 0.39
N GLU A 483 -21.54 -13.74 0.82
CA GLU A 483 -22.00 -13.73 2.21
C GLU A 483 -20.92 -14.30 3.15
N ASP A 484 -20.28 -15.41 2.77
CA ASP A 484 -19.23 -16.05 3.57
C ASP A 484 -17.93 -15.21 3.58
N LEU A 485 -17.55 -14.63 2.44
CA LEU A 485 -16.37 -13.75 2.35
C LEU A 485 -16.57 -12.46 3.17
N VAL A 486 -17.74 -11.85 3.07
CA VAL A 486 -18.12 -10.63 3.81
C VAL A 486 -18.19 -10.92 5.31
N LYS A 487 -18.68 -12.10 5.71
CA LYS A 487 -18.66 -12.52 7.11
C LYS A 487 -17.23 -12.58 7.65
N ILE A 488 -16.32 -13.26 6.96
CA ILE A 488 -14.91 -13.35 7.35
C ILE A 488 -14.27 -11.97 7.46
N LEU A 489 -14.49 -11.10 6.46
CA LEU A 489 -13.99 -9.72 6.46
C LEU A 489 -14.53 -8.92 7.65
N THR A 490 -15.84 -8.95 7.88
CA THR A 490 -16.51 -8.21 8.97
C THR A 490 -15.99 -8.65 10.33
N GLU A 491 -15.94 -9.95 10.59
CA GLU A 491 -15.41 -10.49 11.85
C GLU A 491 -13.94 -10.10 12.03
N SER A 492 -13.17 -9.99 10.94
CA SER A 492 -11.74 -9.63 11.00
C SER A 492 -11.49 -8.14 11.24
N ILE A 493 -12.42 -7.28 10.80
CA ILE A 493 -12.42 -5.85 11.12
C ILE A 493 -12.72 -5.64 12.61
N GLU A 494 -13.61 -6.45 13.18
CA GLU A 494 -13.98 -6.40 14.61
C GLU A 494 -12.95 -7.04 15.54
N ASP A 495 -12.17 -7.99 15.03
CA ASP A 495 -11.13 -8.68 15.78
C ASP A 495 -9.91 -7.77 16.00
N CYS A 496 -9.62 -7.45 17.26
CA CYS A 496 -8.47 -6.63 17.61
C CYS A 496 -7.21 -7.48 17.78
N ALA A 497 -6.13 -7.04 17.14
CA ALA A 497 -4.82 -7.64 17.28
C ALA A 497 -4.31 -7.58 18.73
N ASN A 498 -3.30 -8.39 19.03
CA ASN A 498 -2.55 -8.32 20.29
C ASN A 498 -1.45 -7.25 20.23
N SER A 499 -0.98 -6.80 21.39
CA SER A 499 0.15 -5.87 21.51
C SER A 499 1.51 -6.54 21.22
N PHE A 500 2.48 -5.76 20.75
CA PHE A 500 3.89 -6.17 20.66
C PHE A 500 4.56 -6.25 22.04
N GLY A 501 5.78 -6.80 22.05
CA GLY A 501 6.68 -6.84 23.21
C GLY A 501 7.15 -8.25 23.59
N PRO A 502 7.92 -8.37 24.69
CA PRO A 502 8.39 -9.64 25.23
C PRO A 502 7.24 -10.54 25.68
N ASN A 503 7.44 -11.86 25.63
CA ASN A 503 6.44 -12.87 26.03
C ASN A 503 5.07 -12.71 25.32
N ARG A 504 5.06 -12.47 24.00
CA ARG A 504 3.84 -12.25 23.21
C ARG A 504 3.61 -13.22 22.05
N VAL A 505 4.57 -14.05 21.68
CA VAL A 505 4.44 -14.91 20.49
C VAL A 505 3.65 -16.19 20.82
N PRO A 506 2.55 -16.53 20.12
CA PRO A 506 1.77 -17.73 20.41
C PRO A 506 2.61 -19.01 20.50
N ALA A 507 2.28 -19.89 21.45
CA ALA A 507 3.01 -21.15 21.62
C ALA A 507 2.92 -22.06 20.37
N VAL A 508 1.80 -22.02 19.64
CA VAL A 508 1.61 -22.76 18.38
C VAL A 508 2.60 -22.33 17.29
N MET A 509 3.16 -21.12 17.36
CA MET A 509 4.16 -20.62 16.40
C MET A 509 5.58 -21.11 16.70
N ARG A 510 5.80 -21.89 17.76
CA ARG A 510 7.14 -22.32 18.22
C ARG A 510 8.01 -22.89 17.11
N ALA A 511 7.50 -23.81 16.30
CA ALA A 511 8.26 -24.43 15.22
C ALA A 511 8.74 -23.40 14.18
N ILE A 512 7.89 -22.43 13.85
CA ILE A 512 8.18 -21.35 12.89
C ILE A 512 9.22 -20.39 13.45
N GLU A 513 9.13 -20.05 14.74
CA GLU A 513 10.05 -19.15 15.41
C GLU A 513 11.44 -19.75 15.59
N VAL A 514 11.51 -21.01 16.01
CA VAL A 514 12.78 -21.76 16.10
C VAL A 514 13.46 -21.83 14.74
N LEU A 515 12.71 -22.17 13.68
CA LEU A 515 13.20 -22.13 12.31
C LEU A 515 13.68 -20.72 11.91
N GLY A 516 12.97 -19.67 12.31
CA GLY A 516 13.37 -18.28 12.07
C GLY A 516 14.70 -17.90 12.74
N ILE A 517 14.93 -18.35 13.97
CA ILE A 517 16.21 -18.17 14.67
C ILE A 517 17.32 -18.92 13.94
N GLU A 518 17.11 -20.19 13.61
CA GLU A 518 18.09 -20.99 12.86
C GLU A 518 18.41 -20.40 11.49
N GLN A 519 17.40 -19.88 10.80
CA GLN A 519 17.52 -19.19 9.51
C GLN A 519 18.37 -17.92 9.63
N ALA A 520 18.14 -17.10 10.66
CA ALA A 520 18.96 -15.92 10.93
C ALA A 520 20.43 -16.29 11.19
N ARG A 521 20.66 -17.43 11.87
CA ARG A 521 22.01 -17.96 12.14
C ARG A 521 22.69 -18.44 10.86
N SER A 522 21.98 -19.12 9.96
CA SER A 522 22.55 -19.59 8.68
C SER A 522 22.94 -18.44 7.76
N TRP A 523 22.24 -17.31 7.84
CA TRP A 523 22.62 -16.08 7.14
C TRP A 523 23.79 -15.34 7.79
N ASN A 524 24.25 -15.76 8.97
CA ASN A 524 25.30 -15.09 9.73
C ASN A 524 25.02 -13.58 9.90
N LEU A 525 23.79 -13.23 10.31
CA LEU A 525 23.39 -11.84 10.54
C LEU A 525 24.06 -11.26 11.80
N GLY A 526 24.06 -9.93 11.87
CA GLY A 526 24.58 -9.19 13.03
C GLY A 526 23.72 -9.34 14.28
N SER A 527 24.17 -8.75 15.38
CA SER A 527 23.43 -8.68 16.64
C SER A 527 22.39 -7.56 16.63
N LEU A 528 21.51 -7.56 17.64
CA LEU A 528 20.57 -6.46 17.88
C LEU A 528 21.29 -5.11 17.97
N ASN A 529 22.44 -5.04 18.66
CA ASN A 529 23.18 -3.79 18.83
C ASN A 529 23.83 -3.31 17.54
N GLU A 530 24.32 -4.20 16.68
CA GLU A 530 24.85 -3.81 15.37
C GLU A 530 23.76 -3.23 14.49
N PHE A 531 22.57 -3.84 14.53
CA PHE A 531 21.40 -3.36 13.81
C PHE A 531 20.93 -1.99 14.31
N ARG A 532 20.92 -1.79 15.63
CA ARG A 532 20.63 -0.49 16.26
C ARG A 532 21.64 0.58 15.82
N GLN A 533 22.94 0.28 15.91
CA GLN A 533 24.01 1.21 15.53
C GLN A 533 23.92 1.62 14.06
N TYR A 534 23.59 0.70 13.15
CA TYR A 534 23.39 1.02 11.73
C TYR A 534 22.33 2.11 11.52
N PHE A 535 21.22 2.06 12.27
CA PHE A 535 20.17 3.08 12.21
C PHE A 535 20.44 4.31 13.09
N GLY A 536 21.63 4.43 13.69
CA GLY A 536 21.98 5.53 14.58
C GLY A 536 21.26 5.48 15.93
N LEU A 537 20.75 4.31 16.35
CA LEU A 537 20.15 4.10 17.66
C LEU A 537 21.24 3.77 18.69
N GLU A 538 21.05 4.20 19.94
CA GLU A 538 21.98 3.88 21.03
C GLU A 538 22.00 2.36 21.26
N PRO A 539 23.18 1.70 21.25
CA PRO A 539 23.26 0.28 21.57
C PRO A 539 22.87 0.03 23.04
N HIS A 540 22.24 -1.12 23.30
CA HIS A 540 21.87 -1.55 24.63
C HIS A 540 23.12 -1.86 25.45
N LYS A 541 23.26 -1.20 26.61
CA LYS A 541 24.41 -1.37 27.52
C LYS A 541 24.17 -2.42 28.60
N THR A 542 22.91 -2.73 28.89
CA THR A 542 22.49 -3.72 29.88
C THR A 542 21.30 -4.53 29.34
N PHE A 543 21.03 -5.71 29.89
CA PHE A 543 19.85 -6.48 29.50
C PHE A 543 18.53 -5.76 29.86
N ASP A 544 18.51 -5.01 30.97
CA ASP A 544 17.38 -4.15 31.35
C ASP A 544 17.11 -3.00 30.36
N SER A 545 18.07 -2.60 29.52
CA SER A 545 17.80 -1.59 28.49
C SER A 545 17.09 -2.17 27.28
N ILE A 546 17.23 -3.49 27.03
CA ILE A 546 16.51 -4.20 25.97
C ILE A 546 15.03 -4.29 26.33
N THR A 547 14.73 -4.68 27.58
CA THR A 547 13.36 -4.80 28.05
C THR A 547 13.19 -4.49 29.53
N LYS A 548 12.05 -3.87 29.86
CA LYS A 548 11.58 -3.66 31.25
C LYS A 548 11.03 -4.92 31.90
N ASP A 549 10.72 -5.97 31.14
CA ASP A 549 10.31 -7.26 31.70
C ASP A 549 11.50 -7.90 32.42
N LYS A 550 11.45 -7.87 33.76
CA LYS A 550 12.54 -8.35 34.62
C LYS A 550 12.81 -9.83 34.45
N TYR A 551 11.80 -10.63 34.15
CA TYR A 551 12.00 -12.05 33.91
C TYR A 551 12.76 -12.25 32.60
N VAL A 552 12.36 -11.57 31.52
CA VAL A 552 13.04 -11.68 30.22
C VAL A 552 14.45 -11.12 30.26
N ALA A 553 14.68 -9.98 30.91
CA ALA A 553 16.02 -9.41 31.07
C ALA A 553 16.97 -10.39 31.80
N GLU A 554 16.50 -11.06 32.87
CA GLU A 554 17.27 -12.09 33.57
C GLU A 554 17.48 -13.35 32.71
N GLN A 555 16.48 -13.79 31.94
CA GLN A 555 16.69 -14.93 31.01
C GLN A 555 17.69 -14.60 29.91
N LEU A 556 17.66 -13.38 29.34
CA LEU A 556 18.66 -12.95 28.36
C LEU A 556 20.07 -12.97 28.94
N LYS A 557 20.24 -12.61 30.22
CA LYS A 557 21.52 -12.69 30.93
C LYS A 557 22.02 -14.12 31.15
N HIS A 558 21.11 -15.07 31.34
CA HIS A 558 21.47 -16.50 31.42
C HIS A 558 21.82 -17.08 30.03
N LEU A 559 21.21 -16.56 28.97
CA LEU A 559 21.40 -17.04 27.60
C LEU A 559 22.61 -16.41 26.91
N TYR A 560 22.89 -15.13 27.17
CA TYR A 560 23.92 -14.35 26.50
C TYR A 560 24.86 -13.70 27.51
N ASP A 561 26.16 -13.68 27.23
CA ASP A 561 27.15 -13.09 28.16
C ASP A 561 26.99 -11.55 28.27
N THR A 562 26.73 -10.89 27.14
CA THR A 562 26.57 -9.43 27.05
C THR A 562 25.44 -9.06 26.07
N PRO A 563 24.83 -7.86 26.21
CA PRO A 563 23.82 -7.38 25.26
C PRO A 563 24.28 -7.35 23.79
N ASP A 564 25.58 -7.14 23.53
CA ASP A 564 26.14 -7.15 22.17
C ASP A 564 26.05 -8.52 21.48
N LYS A 565 25.84 -9.59 22.25
CA LYS A 565 25.70 -10.97 21.74
C LYS A 565 24.24 -11.39 21.51
N VAL A 566 23.28 -10.55 21.89
CA VAL A 566 21.85 -10.85 21.65
C VAL A 566 21.61 -10.82 20.14
N GLU A 567 21.21 -11.97 19.59
CA GLU A 567 20.96 -12.13 18.16
C GLU A 567 19.85 -11.20 17.69
N ILE A 568 19.96 -10.69 16.46
CA ILE A 568 18.99 -9.74 15.91
C ILE A 568 17.55 -10.24 16.03
N TYR A 569 17.27 -11.48 15.61
CA TYR A 569 15.89 -11.95 15.52
C TYR A 569 15.16 -12.05 16.87
N PRO A 570 15.62 -12.85 17.85
CA PRO A 570 14.98 -12.86 19.16
C PRO A 570 15.08 -11.48 19.83
N GLY A 571 16.18 -10.74 19.63
CA GLY A 571 16.37 -9.41 20.19
C GLY A 571 15.30 -8.40 19.80
N ILE A 572 14.98 -8.27 18.51
CA ILE A 572 13.95 -7.33 18.04
C ILE A 572 12.53 -7.74 18.45
N VAL A 573 12.28 -9.03 18.68
CA VAL A 573 10.98 -9.54 19.13
C VAL A 573 10.75 -9.25 20.62
N VAL A 574 11.78 -9.39 21.45
CA VAL A 574 11.67 -9.23 22.91
C VAL A 574 12.02 -7.83 23.41
N GLU A 575 12.58 -6.97 22.55
CA GLU A 575 12.79 -5.56 22.85
C GLU A 575 11.45 -4.88 23.19
N ASP A 576 11.47 -3.96 24.16
CA ASP A 576 10.29 -3.22 24.58
C ASP A 576 9.55 -2.58 23.39
N ALA A 577 8.22 -2.71 23.40
CA ALA A 577 7.35 -2.04 22.45
C ALA A 577 7.30 -0.53 22.69
N LYS A 578 7.12 0.24 21.62
CA LYS A 578 6.80 1.67 21.73
C LYS A 578 5.43 1.86 22.39
N ILE A 579 5.31 2.94 23.15
CA ILE A 579 4.01 3.39 23.68
C ILE A 579 3.18 4.02 22.56
N PRO A 580 1.84 3.97 22.63
CA PRO A 580 0.99 4.60 21.63
C PRO A 580 1.12 6.13 21.70
N LEU A 581 1.22 6.79 20.54
CA LEU A 581 1.30 8.24 20.41
C LEU A 581 0.42 8.73 19.25
N CYS A 582 -0.41 9.73 19.52
CA CYS A 582 -1.29 10.34 18.53
C CYS A 582 -0.86 11.80 18.21
N PRO A 583 -0.43 12.11 16.98
CA PRO A 583 0.09 11.19 15.97
C PRO A 583 1.50 10.69 16.32
N GLY A 584 1.95 9.63 15.65
CA GLY A 584 3.36 9.23 15.58
C GLY A 584 3.67 7.77 15.93
N SER A 585 2.84 7.10 16.74
CA SER A 585 3.03 5.68 17.06
C SER A 585 1.69 4.94 17.15
N GLY A 586 1.23 4.52 15.99
CA GLY A 586 0.01 3.72 15.78
C GLY A 586 0.26 2.23 15.91
N LEU A 587 1.27 1.68 15.23
CA LEU A 587 1.57 0.23 15.24
C LEU A 587 2.22 -0.25 16.54
N THR A 588 2.91 0.64 17.27
CA THR A 588 3.58 0.29 18.54
C THR A 588 4.50 -0.94 18.51
N PRO A 589 5.35 -1.16 17.47
CA PRO A 589 6.30 -2.28 17.49
C PRO A 589 7.48 -1.96 18.42
N SER A 590 8.48 -2.86 18.52
CA SER A 590 9.71 -2.58 19.25
C SER A 590 10.48 -1.38 18.67
N TYR A 591 11.30 -0.73 19.48
CA TYR A 591 11.99 0.52 19.11
C TYR A 591 12.81 0.40 17.82
N THR A 592 13.55 -0.71 17.70
CA THR A 592 14.41 -0.99 16.55
C THR A 592 13.56 -1.31 15.31
N VAL A 593 12.52 -2.13 15.44
CA VAL A 593 11.57 -2.44 14.35
C VAL A 593 10.92 -1.16 13.83
N SER A 594 10.44 -0.29 14.73
CA SER A 594 9.81 0.98 14.35
C SER A 594 10.70 1.86 13.46
N ARG A 595 12.00 1.94 13.77
CA ARG A 595 12.95 2.74 12.98
C ARG A 595 13.30 2.08 11.66
N ALA A 596 13.45 0.75 11.64
CA ALA A 596 13.81 -0.01 10.45
C ALA A 596 12.67 -0.02 9.41
N VAL A 597 11.44 -0.36 9.82
CA VAL A 597 10.27 -0.49 8.92
C VAL A 597 10.01 0.80 8.12
N LEU A 598 10.11 1.98 8.76
CA LEU A 598 9.90 3.25 8.06
C LEU A 598 10.99 3.54 7.01
N SER A 599 12.23 3.10 7.27
CA SER A 599 13.33 3.24 6.30
C SER A 599 13.13 2.36 5.07
N ASP A 600 12.72 1.12 5.27
CA ASP A 600 12.47 0.17 4.19
C ASP A 600 11.23 0.53 3.37
N ALA A 601 10.15 0.98 4.02
CA ALA A 601 8.98 1.50 3.33
C ALA A 601 9.31 2.63 2.34
N VAL A 602 10.24 3.53 2.70
CA VAL A 602 10.70 4.59 1.79
C VAL A 602 11.50 3.99 0.62
N ALA A 603 12.41 3.05 0.88
CA ALA A 603 13.24 2.42 -0.14
C ALA A 603 12.40 1.62 -1.16
N LEU A 604 11.44 0.83 -0.68
CA LEU A 604 10.53 0.01 -1.48
C LEU A 604 9.76 0.81 -2.54
N VAL A 605 9.27 2.00 -2.16
CA VAL A 605 8.47 2.84 -3.05
C VAL A 605 9.34 3.72 -3.93
N ARG A 606 10.34 4.37 -3.33
CA ARG A 606 11.17 5.33 -4.05
C ARG A 606 12.09 4.65 -5.08
N GLY A 607 12.51 3.42 -4.80
CA GLY A 607 13.32 2.59 -5.69
C GLY A 607 12.54 2.00 -6.86
N ASP A 608 11.21 1.93 -6.79
CA ASP A 608 10.37 1.32 -7.82
C ASP A 608 9.97 2.35 -8.90
N ARG A 609 10.38 2.12 -10.15
CA ARG A 609 10.06 3.03 -11.26
C ARG A 609 8.56 3.11 -11.55
N PHE A 610 7.83 2.01 -11.36
CA PHE A 610 6.39 1.96 -11.63
C PHE A 610 5.56 2.61 -10.52
N TYR A 611 6.17 3.07 -9.43
CA TYR A 611 5.54 3.93 -8.42
C TYR A 611 6.08 5.36 -8.43
N THR A 612 7.04 5.65 -9.30
CA THR A 612 7.71 6.95 -9.39
C THR A 612 7.70 7.43 -10.84
N VAL A 613 8.79 7.23 -11.58
CA VAL A 613 9.02 7.81 -12.92
C VAL A 613 8.00 7.34 -13.96
N ASP A 614 7.62 6.05 -13.92
CA ASP A 614 6.67 5.45 -14.87
C ASP A 614 5.22 5.42 -14.34
N TYR A 615 4.97 5.99 -13.15
CA TYR A 615 3.61 6.11 -12.59
C TYR A 615 2.92 7.37 -13.13
N ASN A 616 2.32 7.26 -14.31
CA ASN A 616 1.67 8.40 -14.97
C ASN A 616 0.45 7.98 -15.80
N PRO A 617 -0.45 8.92 -16.15
CA PRO A 617 -1.65 8.63 -16.93
C PRO A 617 -1.39 8.01 -18.31
N LYS A 618 -0.22 8.20 -18.93
CA LYS A 618 0.06 7.57 -20.23
C LYS A 618 0.30 6.07 -20.10
N ASN A 619 0.98 5.65 -19.03
CA ASN A 619 1.19 4.24 -18.75
C ASN A 619 -0.08 3.56 -18.22
N LEU A 620 -0.79 4.21 -17.29
CA LEU A 620 -1.97 3.67 -16.61
C LEU A 620 -3.31 3.91 -17.34
N THR A 621 -3.35 4.74 -18.39
CA THR A 621 -4.56 5.44 -18.91
C THR A 621 -5.06 6.55 -17.99
N ASN A 622 -5.74 7.56 -18.53
CA ASN A 622 -6.29 8.65 -17.72
C ASN A 622 -7.35 8.12 -16.75
N TRP A 623 -8.24 7.24 -17.23
CA TRP A 623 -9.24 6.60 -16.39
C TRP A 623 -8.60 5.75 -15.30
N GLY A 624 -7.66 4.88 -15.67
CA GLY A 624 -6.99 3.99 -14.73
C GLY A 624 -6.19 4.74 -13.66
N TYR A 625 -5.55 5.85 -14.03
CA TYR A 625 -4.86 6.73 -13.08
C TYR A 625 -5.84 7.37 -12.09
N HIS A 626 -6.94 7.94 -12.59
CA HIS A 626 -7.98 8.57 -11.76
C HIS A 626 -8.68 7.56 -10.82
N GLU A 627 -8.94 6.34 -11.31
CA GLU A 627 -9.59 5.28 -10.51
C GLU A 627 -8.81 4.98 -9.22
N VAL A 628 -7.48 5.05 -9.29
CA VAL A 628 -6.60 4.79 -8.15
C VAL A 628 -5.99 6.07 -7.56
N ASP A 629 -6.43 7.24 -7.99
CA ASP A 629 -5.95 8.51 -7.45
C ASP A 629 -6.59 8.81 -6.08
N PRO A 630 -5.81 9.19 -5.06
CA PRO A 630 -6.32 9.55 -3.74
C PRO A 630 -7.04 10.91 -3.74
N ASP A 631 -8.25 10.95 -3.18
CA ASP A 631 -8.99 12.20 -2.96
C ASP A 631 -8.87 12.66 -1.50
N LEU A 632 -8.17 13.76 -1.24
CA LEU A 632 -8.02 14.32 0.11
C LEU A 632 -9.35 14.79 0.74
N GLY A 633 -10.41 14.97 -0.06
CA GLY A 633 -11.76 15.27 0.40
C GLY A 633 -12.49 14.07 1.00
N VAL A 634 -12.04 12.85 0.70
CA VAL A 634 -12.57 11.59 1.25
C VAL A 634 -11.52 11.01 2.18
N ASP A 635 -11.81 10.96 3.48
CA ASP A 635 -11.00 10.27 4.49
C ASP A 635 -9.51 10.65 4.47
N ASN A 636 -9.20 11.92 4.17
CA ASN A 636 -7.83 12.42 4.04
C ASN A 636 -7.00 11.64 2.99
N GLY A 637 -7.66 11.06 1.99
CA GLY A 637 -7.05 10.33 0.87
C GLY A 637 -7.08 8.80 0.99
N CYS A 638 -7.69 8.21 2.03
CA CYS A 638 -7.77 6.75 2.17
C CYS A 638 -8.42 6.08 0.95
N MET A 639 -7.98 4.87 0.62
CA MET A 639 -8.32 4.16 -0.61
C MET A 639 -8.88 2.75 -0.38
N PHE A 640 -8.82 2.22 0.84
CA PHE A 640 -9.26 0.85 1.12
C PHE A 640 -10.75 0.64 0.81
N TYR A 641 -11.57 1.68 1.00
CA TYR A 641 -13.00 1.63 0.68
C TYR A 641 -13.26 1.31 -0.79
N LYS A 642 -12.45 1.82 -1.73
CA LYS A 642 -12.60 1.50 -3.17
C LYS A 642 -12.45 0.01 -3.41
N LEU A 643 -11.53 -0.66 -2.71
CA LEU A 643 -11.33 -2.11 -2.82
C LEU A 643 -12.53 -2.90 -2.28
N ILE A 644 -13.03 -2.54 -1.09
CA ILE A 644 -14.17 -3.23 -0.45
C ILE A 644 -15.46 -3.03 -1.25
N LEU A 645 -15.75 -1.78 -1.64
CA LEU A 645 -16.99 -1.44 -2.36
C LEU A 645 -17.01 -2.02 -3.78
N ASN A 646 -15.86 -2.15 -4.45
CA ASN A 646 -15.78 -2.85 -5.73
C ASN A 646 -15.93 -4.37 -5.59
N ALA A 647 -15.34 -4.96 -4.55
CA ALA A 647 -15.38 -6.42 -4.37
C ALA A 647 -16.75 -6.92 -3.90
N PHE A 648 -17.47 -6.12 -3.12
CA PHE A 648 -18.75 -6.48 -2.49
C PHE A 648 -19.80 -5.35 -2.58
N PRO A 649 -20.16 -4.88 -3.79
CA PRO A 649 -20.99 -3.67 -3.98
C PRO A 649 -22.40 -3.79 -3.39
N LYS A 650 -22.88 -5.01 -3.15
CA LYS A 650 -24.22 -5.28 -2.60
C LYS A 650 -24.24 -5.50 -1.09
N HIS A 651 -23.11 -5.48 -0.41
CA HIS A 651 -23.03 -5.83 1.01
C HIS A 651 -22.66 -4.65 1.92
N PHE A 652 -21.97 -3.66 1.37
CA PHE A 652 -21.51 -2.49 2.10
C PHE A 652 -22.27 -1.25 1.64
N GLN A 653 -22.77 -0.47 2.60
CA GLN A 653 -23.25 0.88 2.31
C GLN A 653 -22.06 1.76 1.93
N GLN A 654 -22.31 2.74 1.05
CA GLN A 654 -21.26 3.64 0.54
C GLN A 654 -20.52 4.41 1.64
N ASN A 655 -21.16 4.68 2.78
CA ASN A 655 -20.55 5.36 3.93
C ASN A 655 -20.33 4.43 5.14
N SER A 656 -20.16 3.12 4.91
CA SER A 656 -19.94 2.16 5.99
C SER A 656 -18.56 2.32 6.61
N VAL A 657 -18.48 2.45 7.94
CA VAL A 657 -17.18 2.50 8.64
C VAL A 657 -16.33 1.23 8.40
N TYR A 658 -16.98 0.09 8.17
CA TYR A 658 -16.32 -1.18 7.86
C TYR A 658 -15.61 -1.16 6.51
N ALA A 659 -16.06 -0.33 5.55
CA ALA A 659 -15.39 -0.16 4.27
C ALA A 659 -14.27 0.90 4.35
N HIS A 660 -14.52 1.99 5.07
CA HIS A 660 -13.65 3.17 5.10
C HIS A 660 -12.46 3.05 6.05
N TYR A 661 -12.64 2.44 7.23
CA TYR A 661 -11.57 2.31 8.23
C TYR A 661 -11.38 0.86 8.70
N PRO A 662 -11.17 -0.12 7.80
CA PRO A 662 -11.13 -1.54 8.18
C PRO A 662 -9.91 -1.93 9.03
N LEU A 663 -8.87 -1.08 9.07
CA LEU A 663 -7.60 -1.35 9.77
C LEU A 663 -7.64 -1.02 11.27
N THR A 664 -8.72 -0.42 11.75
CA THR A 664 -8.97 -0.13 13.16
C THR A 664 -10.36 -0.60 13.50
N THR A 665 -10.53 -1.19 14.68
CA THR A 665 -11.82 -1.72 15.10
C THR A 665 -12.93 -0.65 15.10
N PRO A 666 -14.18 -1.01 14.72
CA PRO A 666 -15.26 -0.02 14.58
C PRO A 666 -15.57 0.75 15.87
N ASP A 667 -15.49 0.13 17.05
CA ASP A 667 -15.71 0.79 18.33
C ASP A 667 -14.65 1.89 18.60
N ALA A 668 -13.39 1.62 18.28
CA ALA A 668 -12.31 2.59 18.42
C ALA A 668 -12.42 3.74 17.40
N MET A 669 -12.87 3.43 16.18
CA MET A 669 -13.15 4.44 15.16
C MET A 669 -14.37 5.30 15.50
N LYS A 670 -15.36 4.76 16.22
CA LYS A 670 -16.50 5.54 16.74
C LYS A 670 -16.05 6.65 17.68
N VAL A 671 -15.10 6.34 18.56
CA VAL A 671 -14.50 7.35 19.44
C VAL A 671 -13.68 8.34 18.63
N ALA A 672 -12.81 7.88 17.73
CA ALA A 672 -11.94 8.76 16.92
C ALA A 672 -12.75 9.74 16.06
N LEU A 673 -13.74 9.24 15.32
CA LEU A 673 -14.59 10.05 14.46
C LEU A 673 -15.54 10.94 15.26
N GLY A 674 -15.97 10.53 16.46
CA GLY A 674 -16.72 11.38 17.38
C GLY A 674 -15.87 12.56 17.88
N ASP A 675 -14.61 12.31 18.28
CA ASP A 675 -13.66 13.35 18.69
C ASP A 675 -13.38 14.33 17.53
N LEU A 676 -13.36 13.84 16.29
CA LEU A 676 -13.23 14.65 15.05
C LEU A 676 -14.54 15.27 14.56
N LYS A 677 -15.69 14.98 15.20
CA LYS A 677 -17.04 15.40 14.78
C LYS A 677 -17.42 14.95 13.37
N LYS A 678 -16.94 13.78 12.93
CA LYS A 678 -17.23 13.17 11.62
C LYS A 678 -18.07 11.90 11.70
N ASP A 679 -18.38 11.43 12.91
CA ASP A 679 -19.16 10.20 13.17
C ASP A 679 -20.55 10.18 12.50
N HIS A 680 -21.18 11.35 12.35
CA HIS A 680 -22.49 11.50 11.70
C HIS A 680 -22.48 11.26 10.17
N ILE A 681 -21.31 11.22 9.54
CA ILE A 681 -21.16 10.99 8.09
C ILE A 681 -21.20 9.49 7.78
N TYR A 682 -20.89 8.63 8.76
CA TYR A 682 -20.75 7.19 8.57
C TYR A 682 -21.92 6.39 9.15
N THR A 683 -22.13 5.21 8.57
CA THR A 683 -22.97 4.17 9.16
C THR A 683 -22.13 3.17 9.96
N TRP A 684 -22.69 2.73 11.08
CA TRP A 684 -22.10 1.78 12.02
C TRP A 684 -22.73 0.39 11.90
N ASP A 685 -23.69 0.22 10.99
CA ASP A 685 -24.35 -1.05 10.76
C ASP A 685 -23.37 -2.07 10.17
N LYS A 686 -23.44 -3.30 10.67
CA LYS A 686 -22.70 -4.42 10.07
C LYS A 686 -23.11 -4.60 8.60
N PRO A 687 -22.16 -4.95 7.71
CA PRO A 687 -22.45 -5.24 6.31
C PRO A 687 -23.53 -6.32 6.18
N LYS A 688 -24.45 -6.14 5.23
CA LYS A 688 -25.53 -7.07 4.94
C LYS A 688 -25.92 -7.00 3.48
N PHE A 689 -26.34 -8.13 2.92
CA PHE A 689 -26.81 -8.18 1.55
C PHE A 689 -27.97 -7.22 1.32
N THR A 690 -27.85 -6.39 0.29
CA THR A 690 -28.86 -5.47 -0.19
C THR A 690 -29.28 -5.95 -1.58
N PRO A 691 -30.52 -6.45 -1.73
CA PRO A 691 -31.00 -6.92 -3.02
C PRO A 691 -31.13 -5.76 -4.02
N GLU A 692 -30.90 -6.07 -5.29
CA GLU A 692 -31.16 -5.11 -6.36
C GLU A 692 -32.67 -4.79 -6.43
N PRO A 693 -33.04 -3.52 -6.67
CA PRO A 693 -34.41 -3.17 -6.97
C PRO A 693 -34.94 -4.00 -8.14
N THR A 694 -36.11 -4.62 -7.98
CA THR A 694 -36.79 -5.30 -9.08
C THR A 694 -37.50 -4.27 -9.95
N MET A 695 -37.08 -4.14 -11.21
CA MET A 695 -37.72 -3.24 -12.16
C MET A 695 -39.07 -3.81 -12.62
N ILE A 696 -40.14 -3.07 -12.32
CA ILE A 696 -41.49 -3.39 -12.77
C ILE A 696 -41.82 -2.46 -13.95
N LEU A 697 -42.03 -3.05 -15.13
CA LEU A 697 -42.29 -2.31 -16.38
C LEU A 697 -43.76 -2.36 -16.81
N GLU A 698 -44.55 -3.27 -16.25
CA GLU A 698 -45.96 -3.42 -16.57
C GLU A 698 -46.80 -2.39 -15.81
N TYR A 699 -47.65 -1.66 -16.55
CA TYR A 699 -48.47 -0.58 -15.98
C TYR A 699 -49.44 -1.07 -14.90
N GLU A 700 -50.13 -2.18 -15.12
CA GLU A 700 -51.09 -2.74 -14.17
C GLU A 700 -50.41 -3.16 -12.86
N THR A 701 -49.27 -3.86 -12.97
CA THR A 701 -48.48 -4.24 -11.80
C THR A 701 -47.92 -3.00 -11.09
N ALA A 702 -47.37 -2.03 -11.80
CA ALA A 702 -46.86 -0.79 -11.21
C ALA A 702 -47.95 0.01 -10.47
N THR A 703 -49.14 0.16 -11.07
CA THR A 703 -50.27 0.88 -10.45
C THR A 703 -50.81 0.17 -9.23
N THR A 704 -50.91 -1.16 -9.27
CA THR A 704 -51.33 -1.99 -8.13
C THR A 704 -50.35 -1.88 -6.95
N LEU A 705 -49.03 -1.94 -7.23
CA LEU A 705 -47.99 -1.79 -6.21
C LEU A 705 -48.02 -0.38 -5.59
N MET A 706 -48.10 0.67 -6.41
CA MET A 706 -48.17 2.06 -5.95
C MET A 706 -49.45 2.38 -5.16
N ALA A 707 -50.54 1.65 -5.39
CA ALA A 707 -51.77 1.78 -4.60
C ALA A 707 -51.63 1.16 -3.19
N ASN A 708 -50.80 0.12 -3.04
CA ASN A 708 -50.55 -0.55 -1.76
C ASN A 708 -49.43 0.13 -0.97
N LYS A 709 -49.75 1.29 -0.40
CA LYS A 709 -48.83 2.10 0.41
C LYS A 709 -48.44 1.47 1.73
N ASP A 710 -49.14 0.42 2.18
CA ASP A 710 -48.81 -0.27 3.43
C ASP A 710 -47.63 -1.23 3.24
N MET A 711 -47.58 -1.91 2.09
CA MET A 711 -46.49 -2.83 1.76
C MET A 711 -45.34 -2.16 1.02
N PHE A 712 -45.62 -1.20 0.13
CA PHE A 712 -44.60 -0.56 -0.70
C PHE A 712 -44.43 0.90 -0.29
N LYS A 713 -43.23 1.22 0.19
CA LYS A 713 -42.82 2.57 0.59
C LYS A 713 -41.87 3.17 -0.44
N VAL A 714 -41.92 4.48 -0.55
CA VAL A 714 -40.98 5.28 -1.30
C VAL A 714 -39.58 5.15 -0.69
N THR A 715 -38.59 4.78 -1.51
CA THR A 715 -37.22 4.47 -1.04
C THR A 715 -36.19 5.58 -1.26
N TRP A 716 -36.44 6.57 -2.13
CA TRP A 716 -35.47 7.63 -2.46
C TRP A 716 -35.29 8.73 -1.40
N GLY A 717 -36.12 8.78 -0.35
CA GLY A 717 -36.15 9.91 0.59
C GLY A 717 -34.80 10.14 1.30
N LYS A 718 -34.11 9.06 1.68
CA LYS A 718 -32.76 9.14 2.26
C LYS A 718 -31.71 9.65 1.28
N ALA A 719 -31.79 9.24 0.01
CA ALA A 719 -30.87 9.68 -1.03
C ALA A 719 -31.08 11.18 -1.36
N MET A 720 -32.34 11.63 -1.42
CA MET A 720 -32.68 13.04 -1.59
C MET A 720 -32.23 13.88 -0.38
N GLU A 721 -32.42 13.37 0.83
CA GLU A 721 -31.93 14.01 2.05
C GLU A 721 -30.40 14.15 2.06
N PHE A 722 -29.68 13.13 1.58
CA PHE A 722 -28.22 13.20 1.42
C PHE A 722 -27.80 14.26 0.39
N LEU A 723 -28.45 14.33 -0.77
CA LEU A 723 -28.08 15.25 -1.86
C LEU A 723 -28.49 16.70 -1.61
N MET A 724 -29.64 16.93 -0.97
CA MET A 724 -30.31 18.24 -0.92
C MET A 724 -30.66 18.69 0.51
N GLY A 725 -30.27 17.91 1.53
CA GLY A 725 -30.55 18.18 2.94
C GLY A 725 -31.93 17.69 3.40
N SER A 726 -32.16 17.76 4.72
CA SER A 726 -33.36 17.20 5.39
C SER A 726 -34.69 17.71 4.83
N ALA A 727 -34.73 18.95 4.32
CA ALA A 727 -35.91 19.53 3.70
C ALA A 727 -36.35 18.80 2.41
N ALA A 728 -35.42 18.13 1.72
CA ALA A 728 -35.68 17.43 0.47
C ALA A 728 -36.11 15.96 0.66
N LYS A 729 -36.10 15.45 1.90
CA LYS A 729 -36.54 14.09 2.22
C LYS A 729 -37.95 13.79 1.71
N ASP A 730 -38.82 14.79 1.76
CA ASP A 730 -40.24 14.73 1.36
C ASP A 730 -40.53 15.53 0.08
N PHE A 731 -39.52 15.76 -0.78
CA PHE A 731 -39.65 16.62 -1.96
C PHE A 731 -40.80 16.16 -2.89
N MET A 732 -41.75 17.07 -3.18
CA MET A 732 -42.85 16.95 -4.16
C MET A 732 -43.84 15.76 -3.99
N LEU A 733 -44.47 15.28 -5.07
CA LEU A 733 -45.51 14.24 -5.13
C LEU A 733 -45.00 12.83 -4.73
N ALA A 734 -43.77 12.76 -4.30
CA ALA A 734 -42.90 11.63 -4.38
C ALA A 734 -42.70 10.90 -3.05
N GLY A 735 -43.21 11.42 -1.93
CA GLY A 735 -43.11 10.81 -0.59
C GLY A 735 -44.39 10.10 -0.11
N ASP A 736 -44.28 9.38 1.01
CA ASP A 736 -45.40 8.65 1.63
C ASP A 736 -46.17 9.46 2.68
N GLY A 737 -45.73 10.68 2.97
CA GLY A 737 -46.30 11.51 4.02
C GLY A 737 -47.66 12.15 3.67
N PRO A 738 -48.41 12.63 4.68
CA PRO A 738 -49.68 13.33 4.48
C PRO A 738 -49.58 14.54 3.54
N LYS A 739 -48.46 15.27 3.58
CA LYS A 739 -48.18 16.41 2.70
C LYS A 739 -48.09 15.97 1.23
N ASN A 740 -47.44 14.84 0.95
CA ASN A 740 -47.33 14.30 -0.40
C ASN A 740 -48.68 13.77 -0.91
N ALA A 741 -49.47 13.14 -0.03
CA ALA A 741 -50.82 12.69 -0.36
C ALA A 741 -51.75 13.86 -0.71
N SER A 742 -51.68 14.94 0.07
CA SER A 742 -52.46 16.17 -0.21
C SER A 742 -52.03 16.83 -1.52
N SER A 743 -50.72 16.85 -1.80
CA SER A 743 -50.17 17.38 -3.06
C SER A 743 -50.61 16.58 -4.28
N ARG A 744 -50.75 15.25 -4.18
CA ARG A 744 -51.26 14.37 -5.27
C ARG A 744 -52.76 14.50 -5.52
N ALA A 745 -53.50 15.09 -4.58
CA ALA A 745 -54.94 15.27 -4.67
C ALA A 745 -55.34 16.66 -5.19
N MET A 746 -54.37 17.59 -5.29
CA MET A 746 -54.49 18.84 -6.04
C MET A 746 -54.14 18.59 -7.50
#